data_AF-A0A133ZJ72-F1
#
_entry.id   AF-A0A133ZJ72-F1
#
_cell.length_a   1.000
_cell.length_b   1.000
_cell.length_c   1.000
_cell.angle_alpha   90.00
_cell.angle_beta   90.00
_cell.angle_gamma   90.00
#
_symmetry.space_group_name_H-M   'P 1'
#
loop_
_entity.id
_entity.type
_entity.pdbx_description
1 polymer ?
#
loop_
_entity_poly.entity_id
_entity_poly.type
_entity_poly.pdbx_seq_one_letter_code
_entity_poly.pdbx_strand_id
1 'polypeptide(L)'
;MAYTMLNNKTIRSRNYLPGTLEFEVNFFIRERCEGLRFDKLKAKSRDDSQMDFDGISLENVKIPLNMEKDIDRLCFENAIDCFIKSGKKEDAFNIYFCYLEMFVGDYDKTRRMIELLSEFEANGSGLLMKHRDHYSHSVYVFILGLAIFESNSIFRASYKKYYNIDDEHEAASHYLKYWGLTSLFHDIGYPFELPFEQVCSYFEVDGDNRNTGPFVSYNDIGKITAINENTWRKISELLKVKEFTSTDELFAYILADKLGLTYDFTESGMLQILQDKPIHPDKFNHFMDHAYFSATVLFNKLFCELELGLDIPYLDALTAILMHNSLYKFSIANYKSDKNKPFKSDLHPLAYMLMLCDELQCWDRIAYGRNSKRELHPMGCTFDFSNNGIRAVYQYDAREVSKINLFKDEYIEYLQDSSNRKVPNLKAYSEMYIKHNKKSNFQEDIEKIVDLNEIAFSIETGLKERDNNARHSYISDSNFINLYNFAIVLHGRWKNKDWKYAKEYGQEEILLKDDSIIKEFINGFKGISLEYKLSNINQAKSFAKYMDEIGCFYKDKPVDYELVERFTDDELIKIGFLEHQRWLQEHYDMGWTYGIPKDGKREFERRHNAMIPDFVGFDVSKEIAMKNYERLDKATQDLDKEPMECMLSMLRMFDGLRIYRFYGK
;
A
#
# COMPACT_ATOMS: atom_id res chain seq x y z
N MET A 1 15.63 -1.46 -26.78
CA MET A 1 15.83 -0.09 -26.26
C MET A 1 16.62 -0.23 -24.96
N ALA A 2 17.74 0.48 -24.79
CA ALA A 2 18.85 -0.06 -23.98
C ALA A 2 18.79 0.24 -22.47
N TYR A 3 17.71 0.82 -21.96
CA TYR A 3 17.52 1.04 -20.51
C TYR A 3 16.36 0.26 -19.92
N THR A 4 15.79 -0.69 -20.66
CA THR A 4 14.79 -1.61 -20.09
C THR A 4 15.53 -2.62 -19.22
N MET A 5 15.90 -2.23 -17.99
CA MET A 5 16.39 -3.12 -16.95
C MET A 5 15.47 -4.33 -16.86
N LEU A 6 14.16 -4.09 -16.94
CA LEU A 6 13.15 -5.12 -16.94
C LEU A 6 13.29 -6.15 -18.08
N ASN A 7 13.76 -5.78 -19.26
CA ASN A 7 14.04 -6.74 -20.35
C ASN A 7 15.44 -7.35 -20.30
N ASN A 8 16.22 -7.07 -19.26
CA ASN A 8 17.51 -7.70 -19.05
C ASN A 8 17.31 -9.17 -18.68
N LYS A 9 18.00 -10.07 -19.39
CA LYS A 9 17.93 -11.53 -19.17
C LYS A 9 18.40 -11.95 -17.77
N THR A 10 19.13 -11.09 -17.06
CA THR A 10 19.54 -11.33 -15.67
C THR A 10 18.43 -11.07 -14.66
N ILE A 11 17.32 -10.43 -15.08
CA ILE A 11 16.15 -10.23 -14.23
C ILE A 11 15.21 -11.41 -14.37
N ARG A 12 14.66 -11.84 -13.24
CA ARG A 12 13.67 -12.92 -13.16
C ARG A 12 12.46 -12.60 -14.02
N SER A 13 12.15 -13.50 -14.96
CA SER A 13 10.87 -13.47 -15.65
C SER A 13 9.77 -13.96 -14.71
N ARG A 14 8.69 -13.18 -14.59
CA ARG A 14 7.53 -13.51 -13.76
C ARG A 14 6.59 -14.42 -14.55
N ASN A 15 6.71 -15.74 -14.36
CA ASN A 15 5.92 -16.74 -15.09
C ASN A 15 4.55 -16.99 -14.43
N TYR A 16 3.74 -15.94 -14.27
CA TYR A 16 2.36 -16.08 -13.83
C TYR A 16 1.45 -16.50 -14.99
N LEU A 17 0.31 -17.12 -14.66
CA LEU A 17 -0.67 -17.52 -15.67
C LEU A 17 -1.38 -16.26 -16.19
N PRO A 18 -1.50 -16.04 -17.52
CA PRO A 18 -2.25 -14.92 -18.07
C PRO A 18 -3.69 -14.86 -17.53
N GLY A 19 -4.19 -13.65 -17.29
CA GLY A 19 -5.50 -13.43 -16.69
C GLY A 19 -5.52 -13.44 -15.15
N THR A 20 -4.48 -13.88 -14.45
CA THR A 20 -4.46 -13.79 -12.97
C THR A 20 -4.04 -12.42 -12.47
N LEU A 21 -4.41 -12.09 -11.23
CA LEU A 21 -4.05 -10.82 -10.59
C LEU A 21 -2.54 -10.55 -10.63
N GLU A 22 -1.74 -11.57 -10.30
CA GLU A 22 -0.28 -11.50 -10.29
C GLU A 22 0.28 -11.20 -11.68
N PHE A 23 -0.29 -11.81 -12.73
CA PHE A 23 0.17 -11.59 -14.09
C PHE A 23 -0.15 -10.17 -14.54
N GLU A 24 -1.43 -9.76 -14.48
CA GLU A 24 -1.89 -8.50 -15.05
C GLU A 24 -1.21 -7.28 -14.40
N VAL A 25 -1.04 -7.28 -13.07
CA VAL A 25 -0.38 -6.16 -12.38
C VAL A 25 1.12 -6.07 -12.68
N ASN A 26 1.84 -7.21 -12.71
CA ASN A 26 3.26 -7.20 -13.04
C ASN A 26 3.45 -6.82 -14.51
N PHE A 27 2.58 -7.31 -15.40
CA PHE A 27 2.61 -6.97 -16.82
C PHE A 27 2.32 -5.48 -17.05
N PHE A 28 1.38 -4.89 -16.31
CA PHE A 28 1.12 -3.44 -16.34
C PHE A 28 2.40 -2.64 -16.06
N ILE A 29 3.07 -2.91 -14.93
CA ILE A 29 4.27 -2.18 -14.53
C ILE A 29 5.40 -2.41 -15.53
N ARG A 30 5.56 -3.65 -16.01
CA ARG A 30 6.69 -4.10 -16.82
C ARG A 30 6.60 -3.70 -18.30
N GLU A 31 5.44 -3.82 -18.91
CA GLU A 31 5.25 -3.59 -20.35
C GLU A 31 4.49 -2.29 -20.60
N ARG A 32 3.39 -2.06 -19.88
CA ARG A 32 2.53 -0.90 -20.14
C ARG A 32 3.18 0.40 -19.66
N CYS A 33 3.86 0.39 -18.52
CA CYS A 33 4.61 1.53 -18.00
C CYS A 33 6.05 1.64 -18.54
N GLU A 34 6.37 1.07 -19.71
CA GLU A 34 7.67 1.31 -20.35
C GLU A 34 7.91 2.81 -20.56
N GLY A 35 9.10 3.30 -20.20
CA GLY A 35 9.46 4.71 -20.32
C GLY A 35 8.85 5.62 -19.26
N LEU A 36 8.28 5.06 -18.19
CA LEU A 36 7.74 5.80 -17.06
C LEU A 36 8.77 6.82 -16.53
N ARG A 37 8.40 8.11 -16.56
CA ARG A 37 9.22 9.25 -16.10
C ARG A 37 10.53 9.45 -16.87
N PHE A 38 10.67 8.87 -18.07
CA PHE A 38 11.85 9.12 -18.90
C PHE A 38 11.89 10.57 -19.38
N ASP A 39 13.07 11.17 -19.36
CA ASP A 39 13.32 12.42 -20.06
C ASP A 39 13.53 12.11 -21.54
N LYS A 40 12.66 12.68 -22.39
CA LYS A 40 12.68 12.50 -23.85
C LYS A 40 13.91 13.18 -24.49
N LEU A 41 14.54 14.14 -23.83
CA LEU A 41 15.74 14.85 -24.31
C LEU A 41 17.03 14.09 -24.00
N LYS A 42 16.99 13.08 -23.12
CA LYS A 42 18.15 12.29 -22.71
C LYS A 42 18.29 11.01 -23.54
N ALA A 43 19.50 10.45 -23.56
CA ALA A 43 19.78 9.24 -24.30
C ALA A 43 18.88 8.08 -23.82
N LYS A 44 18.29 7.34 -24.76
CA LYS A 44 17.50 6.12 -24.51
C LYS A 44 18.25 4.82 -24.85
N SER A 45 19.50 4.93 -25.29
CA SER A 45 20.41 3.82 -25.56
C SER A 45 21.72 3.91 -24.73
N ARG A 46 22.32 2.75 -24.43
CA ARG A 46 23.61 2.57 -23.72
C ARG A 46 24.82 2.67 -24.65
N ASP A 47 24.59 2.55 -25.96
CA ASP A 47 25.65 2.60 -26.97
C ASP A 47 25.82 4.00 -27.59
N ASP A 48 25.13 5.01 -27.04
CA ASP A 48 25.19 6.38 -27.52
C ASP A 48 26.41 7.10 -26.95
N SER A 49 27.24 7.69 -27.82
CA SER A 49 28.39 8.52 -27.41
C SER A 49 28.00 9.79 -26.63
N GLN A 50 26.70 10.14 -26.57
CA GLN A 50 26.15 11.30 -25.85
C GLN A 50 25.37 10.94 -24.57
N MET A 51 25.67 9.81 -23.94
CA MET A 51 25.03 9.41 -22.68
C MET A 51 25.18 10.48 -21.59
N ASP A 52 24.08 10.76 -20.90
CA ASP A 52 24.11 11.49 -19.64
C ASP A 52 24.48 10.56 -18.49
N PHE A 53 24.94 11.15 -17.40
CA PHE A 53 25.17 10.45 -16.14
C PHE A 53 24.51 11.22 -15.01
N ASP A 54 23.38 11.89 -15.25
CA ASP A 54 22.79 12.79 -14.25
C ASP A 54 22.00 12.04 -13.15
N GLY A 55 21.82 10.72 -13.31
CA GLY A 55 21.09 9.86 -12.40
C GLY A 55 21.86 9.51 -11.12
N ILE A 56 21.09 9.22 -10.08
CA ILE A 56 21.55 8.91 -8.72
C ILE A 56 21.62 7.39 -8.53
N SER A 57 22.66 6.91 -7.85
CA SER A 57 22.77 5.52 -7.36
C SER A 57 23.15 5.52 -5.87
N LEU A 58 24.27 4.89 -5.46
CA LEU A 58 24.85 5.12 -4.12
C LEU A 58 25.31 6.56 -3.89
N GLU A 59 25.57 7.30 -4.97
CA GLU A 59 25.96 8.70 -4.98
C GLU A 59 25.38 9.34 -6.25
N ASN A 60 25.38 10.67 -6.29
CA ASN A 60 24.98 11.43 -7.48
C ASN A 60 25.95 11.16 -8.64
N VAL A 61 25.40 11.27 -9.85
CA VAL A 61 26.14 11.24 -11.11
C VAL A 61 26.84 9.91 -11.39
N LYS A 62 26.12 8.79 -11.24
CA LYS A 62 26.70 7.43 -11.38
C LYS A 62 26.09 6.62 -12.52
N ILE A 63 24.86 6.93 -12.88
CA ILE A 63 24.10 6.21 -13.90
C ILE A 63 23.31 7.22 -14.76
N PRO A 64 22.91 6.86 -15.98
CA PRO A 64 22.02 7.69 -16.79
C PRO A 64 20.68 7.93 -16.09
N LEU A 65 20.10 9.11 -16.27
CA LEU A 65 18.82 9.47 -15.65
C LEU A 65 17.70 8.48 -16.01
N ASN A 66 17.59 8.14 -17.30
CA ASN A 66 16.57 7.18 -17.75
C ASN A 66 16.83 5.75 -17.22
N MET A 67 18.08 5.39 -16.91
CA MET A 67 18.40 4.14 -16.23
C MET A 67 17.89 4.13 -14.79
N GLU A 68 18.08 5.23 -14.05
CA GLU A 68 17.53 5.39 -12.71
C GLU A 68 16.00 5.22 -12.70
N LYS A 69 15.29 5.85 -13.65
CA LYS A 69 13.82 5.77 -13.70
C LYS A 69 13.31 4.36 -14.00
N ASP A 70 14.04 3.59 -14.79
CA ASP A 70 13.70 2.18 -15.02
C ASP A 70 14.07 1.27 -13.85
N ILE A 71 15.14 1.58 -13.11
CA ILE A 71 15.48 0.92 -11.84
C ILE A 71 14.40 1.18 -10.80
N ASP A 72 13.92 2.42 -10.66
CA ASP A 72 12.80 2.74 -9.77
C ASP A 72 11.54 1.94 -10.12
N ARG A 73 11.27 1.77 -11.42
CA ARG A 73 10.14 0.97 -11.91
C ARG A 73 10.30 -0.51 -11.54
N LEU A 74 11.51 -1.05 -11.67
CA LEU A 74 11.84 -2.41 -11.21
C LEU A 74 11.71 -2.56 -9.69
N CYS A 75 12.15 -1.56 -8.91
CA CYS A 75 11.93 -1.52 -7.47
C CYS A 75 10.43 -1.63 -7.13
N PHE A 76 9.60 -0.91 -7.88
CA PHE A 76 8.16 -0.90 -7.67
C PHE A 76 7.50 -2.23 -8.07
N GLU A 77 7.90 -2.83 -9.19
CA GLU A 77 7.47 -4.20 -9.56
C GLU A 77 7.83 -5.21 -8.47
N ASN A 78 9.07 -5.18 -7.98
CA ASN A 78 9.53 -6.10 -6.94
C ASN A 78 8.73 -5.90 -5.63
N ALA A 79 8.42 -4.66 -5.26
CA ALA A 79 7.59 -4.37 -4.08
C ALA A 79 6.17 -4.92 -4.23
N ILE A 80 5.55 -4.75 -5.40
CA ILE A 80 4.22 -5.29 -5.73
C ILE A 80 4.22 -6.83 -5.68
N ASP A 81 5.20 -7.47 -6.33
CA ASP A 81 5.31 -8.93 -6.37
C ASP A 81 5.49 -9.53 -4.96
N CYS A 82 6.30 -8.88 -4.11
CA CYS A 82 6.47 -9.28 -2.72
C CYS A 82 5.15 -9.17 -1.93
N PHE A 83 4.44 -8.04 -2.05
CA PHE A 83 3.18 -7.84 -1.34
C PHE A 83 2.08 -8.82 -1.78
N ILE A 84 1.93 -9.10 -3.07
CA ILE A 84 0.86 -10.02 -3.53
C ILE A 84 1.04 -11.43 -2.94
N LYS A 85 2.29 -11.86 -2.77
CA LYS A 85 2.60 -13.16 -2.16
C LYS A 85 2.38 -13.18 -0.65
N SER A 86 2.75 -12.09 0.02
CA SER A 86 2.80 -12.05 1.48
C SER A 86 1.50 -11.54 2.11
N GLY A 87 0.87 -10.54 1.49
CA GLY A 87 -0.27 -9.77 2.02
C GLY A 87 0.06 -8.96 3.26
N LYS A 88 1.34 -8.73 3.57
CA LYS A 88 1.76 -8.18 4.86
C LYS A 88 1.92 -6.66 4.82
N LYS A 89 1.68 -6.03 5.96
CA LYS A 89 1.83 -4.59 6.16
C LYS A 89 3.25 -4.10 5.88
N GLU A 90 4.28 -4.92 6.16
CA GLU A 90 5.67 -4.53 5.88
C GLU A 90 5.95 -4.42 4.40
N ASP A 91 5.30 -5.23 3.59
CA ASP A 91 5.46 -5.19 2.15
C ASP A 91 4.57 -4.12 1.52
N ALA A 92 3.41 -3.83 2.12
CA ALA A 92 2.60 -2.66 1.79
C ALA A 92 3.41 -1.36 1.92
N PHE A 93 4.22 -1.24 2.98
CA PHE A 93 5.10 -0.08 3.19
C PHE A 93 6.01 0.19 2.00
N ASN A 94 6.62 -0.85 1.41
CA ASN A 94 7.50 -0.68 0.27
C ASN A 94 6.77 -0.09 -0.94
N ILE A 95 5.49 -0.41 -1.14
CA ILE A 95 4.67 0.13 -2.24
C ILE A 95 4.37 1.61 -2.01
N TYR A 96 3.93 1.97 -0.80
CA TYR A 96 3.75 3.37 -0.41
C TYR A 96 5.04 4.19 -0.56
N PHE A 97 6.16 3.65 -0.08
CA PHE A 97 7.46 4.29 -0.14
C PHE A 97 7.92 4.50 -1.58
N CYS A 98 7.82 3.47 -2.43
CA CYS A 98 8.12 3.59 -3.86
C CYS A 98 7.26 4.67 -4.50
N TYR A 99 5.95 4.63 -4.31
CA TYR A 99 5.02 5.57 -4.93
C TYR A 99 5.34 7.02 -4.54
N LEU A 100 5.53 7.29 -3.24
CA LEU A 100 5.87 8.63 -2.76
C LEU A 100 7.22 9.12 -3.29
N GLU A 101 8.26 8.31 -3.23
CA GLU A 101 9.57 8.68 -3.76
C GLU A 101 9.51 8.92 -5.28
N MET A 102 8.66 8.17 -5.99
CA MET A 102 8.56 8.26 -7.44
C MET A 102 7.77 9.47 -7.93
N PHE A 103 6.70 9.87 -7.24
CA PHE A 103 5.73 10.85 -7.73
C PHE A 103 5.54 12.08 -6.85
N VAL A 104 5.98 12.04 -5.58
CA VAL A 104 5.86 13.15 -4.63
C VAL A 104 7.22 13.74 -4.26
N GLY A 105 8.25 12.89 -4.09
CA GLY A 105 9.65 13.30 -3.96
C GLY A 105 10.10 13.78 -2.57
N ASP A 106 9.32 13.55 -1.51
CA ASP A 106 9.72 13.87 -0.14
C ASP A 106 9.01 12.96 0.87
N TYR A 107 9.44 11.69 0.97
CA TYR A 107 8.87 10.75 1.94
C TYR A 107 8.92 11.34 3.36
N ASP A 108 10.03 11.96 3.76
CA ASP A 108 10.19 12.57 5.09
C ASP A 108 9.10 13.60 5.44
N LYS A 109 8.66 14.44 4.49
CA LYS A 109 7.56 15.39 4.74
C LYS A 109 6.17 14.76 4.63
N THR A 110 6.03 13.64 3.94
CA THR A 110 4.76 12.91 3.74
C THR A 110 4.59 11.75 4.71
N ARG A 111 5.63 11.35 5.44
CA ARG A 111 5.67 10.15 6.30
C ARG A 111 4.53 10.11 7.28
N ARG A 112 4.21 11.26 7.88
CA ARG A 112 3.15 11.40 8.87
C ARG A 112 1.78 10.99 8.33
N MET A 113 1.51 11.12 7.03
CA MET A 113 0.23 10.69 6.46
C MET A 113 0.07 9.17 6.50
N ILE A 114 1.16 8.44 6.30
CA ILE A 114 1.20 6.98 6.14
C ILE A 114 1.43 6.32 7.49
N GLU A 115 2.40 6.84 8.25
CA GLU A 115 2.77 6.35 9.56
C GLU A 115 1.63 6.56 10.55
N LEU A 116 0.90 7.69 10.50
CA LEU A 116 -0.25 7.91 11.39
C LEU A 116 -1.38 6.89 11.13
N LEU A 117 -1.71 6.60 9.86
CA LEU A 117 -2.71 5.58 9.54
C LEU A 117 -2.23 4.22 10.05
N SER A 118 -0.98 3.82 9.75
CA SER A 118 -0.43 2.55 10.22
C SER A 118 -0.39 2.45 11.76
N GLU A 119 -0.05 3.54 12.46
CA GLU A 119 -0.03 3.63 13.92
C GLU A 119 -1.45 3.51 14.49
N PHE A 120 -2.42 4.23 13.93
CA PHE A 120 -3.81 4.15 14.33
C PHE A 120 -4.36 2.74 14.13
N GLU A 121 -4.05 2.10 13.00
CA GLU A 121 -4.46 0.73 12.70
C GLU A 121 -3.82 -0.27 13.69
N ALA A 122 -2.53 -0.12 14.01
CA ALA A 122 -1.84 -0.98 14.98
C ALA A 122 -2.41 -0.86 16.40
N ASN A 123 -2.76 0.37 16.83
CA ASN A 123 -3.19 0.66 18.19
C ASN A 123 -4.72 0.56 18.40
N GLY A 124 -5.51 0.89 17.39
CA GLY A 124 -6.97 1.07 17.48
C GLY A 124 -7.80 -0.09 16.95
N SER A 125 -7.23 -0.96 16.10
CA SER A 125 -7.94 -2.07 15.44
C SER A 125 -8.62 -3.05 16.40
N GLY A 126 -7.96 -3.37 17.51
CA GLY A 126 -8.47 -4.32 18.51
C GLY A 126 -9.68 -3.83 19.30
N LEU A 127 -10.04 -2.55 19.18
CA LEU A 127 -11.18 -1.93 19.87
C LEU A 127 -12.48 -1.99 19.05
N LEU A 128 -12.42 -2.42 17.79
CA LEU A 128 -13.58 -2.44 16.88
C LEU A 128 -14.25 -3.82 16.84
N MET A 129 -15.56 -3.82 16.58
CA MET A 129 -16.39 -5.03 16.40
C MET A 129 -16.03 -5.83 15.13
N LYS A 130 -15.45 -5.14 14.14
CA LYS A 130 -14.98 -5.66 12.86
C LYS A 130 -13.83 -4.77 12.42
N HIS A 131 -12.76 -5.36 11.90
CA HIS A 131 -11.62 -4.59 11.43
C HIS A 131 -11.00 -5.26 10.20
N ARG A 132 -10.68 -4.43 9.21
CA ARG A 132 -9.79 -4.74 8.09
C ARG A 132 -8.61 -3.80 8.26
N ASP A 133 -7.40 -4.28 8.00
CA ASP A 133 -6.24 -3.40 8.02
C ASP A 133 -6.30 -2.44 6.82
N HIS A 134 -6.67 -1.17 7.08
CA HIS A 134 -6.91 -0.18 6.02
C HIS A 134 -5.64 0.14 5.22
N TYR A 135 -4.48 -0.08 5.84
CA TYR A 135 -3.17 0.08 5.21
C TYR A 135 -2.93 -0.96 4.10
N SER A 136 -3.10 -2.25 4.39
CA SER A 136 -2.96 -3.33 3.42
C SER A 136 -4.12 -3.36 2.43
N HIS A 137 -5.33 -3.02 2.89
CA HIS A 137 -6.53 -2.89 2.06
C HIS A 137 -6.29 -1.93 0.89
N SER A 138 -5.78 -0.72 1.17
CA SER A 138 -5.50 0.30 0.15
C SER A 138 -4.51 -0.17 -0.91
N VAL A 139 -3.54 -1.00 -0.53
CA VAL A 139 -2.59 -1.61 -1.47
C VAL A 139 -3.25 -2.68 -2.34
N TYR A 140 -4.13 -3.51 -1.79
CA TYR A 140 -4.91 -4.45 -2.60
C TYR A 140 -5.84 -3.72 -3.59
N VAL A 141 -6.50 -2.64 -3.16
CA VAL A 141 -7.30 -1.77 -4.03
C VAL A 141 -6.45 -1.21 -5.16
N PHE A 142 -5.26 -0.67 -4.85
CA PHE A 142 -4.30 -0.20 -5.84
C PHE A 142 -3.96 -1.28 -6.87
N ILE A 143 -3.58 -2.48 -6.42
CA ILE A 143 -3.20 -3.61 -7.28
C ILE A 143 -4.36 -4.08 -8.18
N LEU A 144 -5.58 -4.15 -7.64
CA LEU A 144 -6.77 -4.48 -8.42
C LEU A 144 -6.97 -3.49 -9.57
N GLY A 145 -6.89 -2.19 -9.29
CA GLY A 145 -7.06 -1.16 -10.33
C GLY A 145 -6.02 -1.25 -11.44
N LEU A 146 -4.75 -1.57 -11.09
CA LEU A 146 -3.71 -1.82 -12.09
C LEU A 146 -4.02 -3.04 -12.97
N ALA A 147 -4.44 -4.15 -12.37
CA ALA A 147 -4.80 -5.36 -13.10
C ALA A 147 -6.02 -5.17 -14.01
N ILE A 148 -7.05 -4.43 -13.55
CA ILE A 148 -8.22 -4.12 -14.37
C ILE A 148 -7.84 -3.16 -15.49
N PHE A 149 -7.01 -2.15 -15.24
CA PHE A 149 -6.52 -1.27 -16.31
C PHE A 149 -5.77 -2.07 -17.37
N GLU A 150 -4.91 -3.02 -17.00
CA GLU A 150 -4.14 -3.82 -17.96
C GLU A 150 -4.98 -4.80 -18.77
N SER A 151 -5.96 -5.44 -18.14
CA SER A 151 -6.77 -6.48 -18.78
C SER A 151 -8.01 -5.95 -19.51
N ASN A 152 -8.56 -4.79 -19.10
CA ASN A 152 -9.83 -4.29 -19.59
C ASN A 152 -9.68 -3.11 -20.57
N SER A 153 -9.77 -3.43 -21.86
CA SER A 153 -9.68 -2.44 -22.95
C SER A 153 -10.84 -1.43 -22.98
N ILE A 154 -12.03 -1.79 -22.46
CA ILE A 154 -13.20 -0.91 -22.42
C ILE A 154 -12.95 0.23 -21.43
N PHE A 155 -12.49 -0.11 -20.21
CA PHE A 155 -12.12 0.88 -19.21
C PHE A 155 -10.95 1.75 -19.70
N ARG A 156 -9.90 1.16 -20.29
CA ARG A 156 -8.80 1.96 -20.86
C ARG A 156 -9.27 2.95 -21.92
N ALA A 157 -10.14 2.54 -22.83
CA ALA A 157 -10.69 3.43 -23.85
C ALA A 157 -11.45 4.60 -23.22
N SER A 158 -12.26 4.33 -22.19
CA SER A 158 -12.96 5.36 -21.42
C SER A 158 -11.98 6.33 -20.74
N TYR A 159 -10.96 5.80 -20.07
CA TYR A 159 -9.91 6.59 -19.40
C TYR A 159 -9.15 7.50 -20.36
N LYS A 160 -8.67 6.94 -21.47
CA LYS A 160 -7.95 7.66 -22.53
C LYS A 160 -8.77 8.78 -23.13
N LYS A 161 -10.05 8.49 -23.44
CA LYS A 161 -10.98 9.49 -23.96
C LYS A 161 -11.21 10.62 -22.96
N TYR A 162 -11.40 10.28 -21.68
CA TYR A 162 -11.67 11.25 -20.63
C TYR A 162 -10.48 12.22 -20.41
N TYR A 163 -9.25 11.71 -20.38
CA TYR A 163 -8.05 12.54 -20.21
C TYR A 163 -7.43 13.05 -21.53
N ASN A 164 -8.04 12.71 -22.68
CA ASN A 164 -7.55 13.07 -24.01
C ASN A 164 -6.08 12.61 -24.26
N ILE A 165 -5.80 11.34 -23.99
CA ILE A 165 -4.48 10.72 -24.15
C ILE A 165 -4.55 9.61 -25.20
N ASP A 166 -3.81 9.75 -26.30
CA ASP A 166 -3.80 8.78 -27.41
C ASP A 166 -2.79 7.64 -27.21
N ASP A 167 -1.64 7.91 -26.61
CA ASP A 167 -0.56 6.93 -26.41
C ASP A 167 -0.85 6.00 -25.23
N GLU A 168 -0.67 4.69 -25.42
CA GLU A 168 -0.97 3.68 -24.39
C GLU A 168 -0.01 3.76 -23.20
N HIS A 169 1.27 4.05 -23.43
CA HIS A 169 2.29 4.12 -22.37
C HIS A 169 2.15 5.41 -21.56
N GLU A 170 1.82 6.52 -22.23
CA GLU A 170 1.47 7.78 -21.61
C GLU A 170 0.21 7.63 -20.75
N ALA A 171 -0.84 6.99 -21.28
CA ALA A 171 -2.09 6.76 -20.55
C ALA A 171 -1.85 5.90 -19.30
N ALA A 172 -1.03 4.86 -19.39
CA ALA A 172 -0.69 4.02 -18.24
C ALA A 172 0.22 4.72 -17.22
N SER A 173 1.18 5.53 -17.67
CA SER A 173 2.02 6.35 -16.79
C SER A 173 1.20 7.40 -16.04
N HIS A 174 0.27 8.04 -16.75
CA HIS A 174 -0.71 8.97 -16.20
C HIS A 174 -1.61 8.25 -15.18
N TYR A 175 -2.17 7.10 -15.57
CA TYR A 175 -2.99 6.27 -14.68
C TYR A 175 -2.25 5.87 -13.42
N LEU A 176 -1.05 5.28 -13.51
CA LEU A 176 -0.27 4.83 -12.37
C LEU A 176 -0.05 5.96 -11.34
N LYS A 177 0.26 7.17 -11.82
CA LYS A 177 0.43 8.35 -10.96
C LYS A 177 -0.87 8.69 -10.24
N TYR A 178 -1.96 8.99 -10.95
CA TYR A 178 -3.17 9.50 -10.30
C TYR A 178 -3.99 8.41 -9.61
N TRP A 179 -4.00 7.19 -10.14
CA TRP A 179 -4.58 6.03 -9.48
C TRP A 179 -3.83 5.65 -8.21
N GLY A 180 -2.50 5.69 -8.21
CA GLY A 180 -1.72 5.47 -7.00
C GLY A 180 -2.09 6.48 -5.91
N LEU A 181 -2.31 7.76 -6.27
CA LEU A 181 -2.82 8.74 -5.31
C LEU A 181 -4.22 8.40 -4.82
N THR A 182 -5.14 8.11 -5.74
CA THR A 182 -6.54 7.80 -5.43
C THR A 182 -6.67 6.59 -4.52
N SER A 183 -6.04 5.47 -4.88
CA SER A 183 -6.22 4.18 -4.22
C SER A 183 -5.37 4.02 -2.95
N LEU A 184 -4.11 4.47 -2.93
CA LEU A 184 -3.26 4.30 -1.74
C LEU A 184 -3.71 5.22 -0.58
N PHE A 185 -4.37 6.33 -0.88
CA PHE A 185 -4.69 7.35 0.12
C PHE A 185 -6.20 7.56 0.36
N HIS A 186 -7.09 6.74 -0.22
CA HIS A 186 -8.54 6.92 -0.03
C HIS A 186 -9.02 6.76 1.42
N ASP A 187 -8.26 6.00 2.22
CA ASP A 187 -8.61 5.61 3.59
C ASP A 187 -7.83 6.38 4.68
N ILE A 188 -7.03 7.40 4.33
CA ILE A 188 -6.24 8.14 5.33
C ILE A 188 -7.07 8.93 6.34
N GLY A 189 -8.37 9.11 6.06
CA GLY A 189 -9.35 9.75 6.94
C GLY A 189 -9.93 8.83 8.01
N TYR A 190 -9.60 7.53 8.04
CA TYR A 190 -10.08 6.60 9.07
C TYR A 190 -9.83 7.04 10.52
N PRO A 191 -8.71 7.72 10.87
CA PRO A 191 -8.52 8.28 12.20
C PRO A 191 -9.64 9.25 12.65
N PHE A 192 -10.46 9.76 11.74
CA PHE A 192 -11.63 10.58 12.05
C PHE A 192 -12.92 9.77 12.23
N GLU A 193 -13.07 8.63 11.54
CA GLU A 193 -14.25 7.77 11.65
C GLU A 193 -14.18 6.83 12.86
N LEU A 194 -13.02 6.24 13.13
CA LEU A 194 -12.91 5.21 14.18
C LEU A 194 -13.27 5.71 15.58
N PRO A 195 -12.87 6.92 16.03
CA PRO A 195 -13.31 7.43 17.33
C PRO A 195 -14.83 7.57 17.43
N PHE A 196 -15.48 7.95 16.33
CA PHE A 196 -16.94 8.01 16.25
C PHE A 196 -17.56 6.62 16.44
N GLU A 197 -17.10 5.62 15.67
CA GLU A 197 -17.61 4.25 15.76
C GLU A 197 -17.36 3.62 17.14
N GLN A 198 -16.21 3.90 17.75
CA GLN A 198 -15.90 3.44 19.11
C GLN A 198 -16.89 4.01 20.14
N VAL A 199 -17.17 5.32 20.09
CA VAL A 199 -18.13 5.96 21.00
C VAL A 199 -19.53 5.40 20.76
N CYS A 200 -20.00 5.32 19.53
CA CYS A 200 -21.32 4.77 19.22
C CYS A 200 -21.46 3.32 19.72
N SER A 201 -20.46 2.47 19.48
CA SER A 201 -20.48 1.06 19.89
C SER A 201 -20.61 0.84 21.40
N TYR A 202 -20.20 1.82 22.21
CA TYR A 202 -20.34 1.76 23.68
C TYR A 202 -21.81 1.86 24.13
N PHE A 203 -22.66 2.52 23.35
CA PHE A 203 -24.08 2.72 23.66
C PHE A 203 -25.01 1.77 22.90
N GLU A 204 -24.51 1.00 21.94
CA GLU A 204 -25.26 -0.03 21.20
C GLU A 204 -25.34 -1.37 21.95
N VAL A 205 -25.71 -1.33 23.23
CA VAL A 205 -25.87 -2.53 24.07
C VAL A 205 -27.29 -3.08 23.90
N ASP A 206 -27.46 -4.41 23.91
CA ASP A 206 -28.76 -5.09 23.89
C ASP A 206 -29.73 -4.73 22.74
N GLY A 207 -29.19 -4.25 21.60
CA GLY A 207 -29.98 -3.94 20.41
C GLY A 207 -30.53 -2.52 20.37
N ASP A 208 -30.02 -1.63 21.22
CA ASP A 208 -30.32 -0.20 21.19
C ASP A 208 -29.96 0.41 19.83
N ASN A 209 -30.79 1.34 19.37
CA ASN A 209 -30.58 2.01 18.09
C ASN A 209 -29.53 3.10 18.24
N ARG A 210 -28.53 3.11 17.34
CA ARG A 210 -27.47 4.13 17.28
C ARG A 210 -28.01 5.56 17.37
N ASN A 211 -29.19 5.81 16.82
CA ASN A 211 -29.81 7.14 16.80
C ASN A 211 -30.29 7.67 18.16
N THR A 212 -30.35 6.83 19.19
CA THR A 212 -30.71 7.26 20.56
C THR A 212 -29.49 7.54 21.44
N GLY A 213 -28.30 7.14 20.99
CA GLY A 213 -27.04 7.32 21.72
C GLY A 213 -26.36 8.65 21.43
N PRO A 214 -25.45 9.11 22.32
CA PRO A 214 -24.58 10.23 22.02
C PRO A 214 -23.61 9.87 20.90
N PHE A 215 -23.13 10.89 20.19
CA PHE A 215 -22.16 10.75 19.10
C PHE A 215 -21.11 11.86 19.15
N VAL A 216 -20.01 11.66 18.43
CA VAL A 216 -18.93 12.65 18.28
C VAL A 216 -19.16 13.46 17.00
N SER A 217 -18.87 14.75 17.04
CA SER A 217 -18.78 15.59 15.85
C SER A 217 -17.56 16.49 15.92
N TYR A 218 -17.13 17.01 14.78
CA TYR A 218 -15.96 17.86 14.69
C TYR A 218 -16.36 19.33 14.66
N ASN A 219 -15.81 20.12 15.59
CA ASN A 219 -15.96 21.57 15.60
C ASN A 219 -14.76 22.24 14.92
N ASP A 220 -14.94 23.51 14.50
CA ASP A 220 -13.87 24.34 13.92
C ASP A 220 -13.23 23.73 12.65
N ILE A 221 -14.05 23.02 11.85
CA ILE A 221 -13.67 22.36 10.59
C ILE A 221 -13.06 23.34 9.58
N GLY A 222 -13.39 24.64 9.67
CA GLY A 222 -12.81 25.68 8.82
C GLY A 222 -11.28 25.72 8.82
N LYS A 223 -10.63 25.31 9.92
CA LYS A 223 -9.16 25.20 9.97
C LYS A 223 -8.59 24.08 9.09
N ILE A 224 -9.39 23.05 8.84
CA ILE A 224 -9.03 21.91 8.00
C ILE A 224 -9.53 22.14 6.57
N THR A 225 -10.64 22.84 6.35
CA THR A 225 -11.14 23.02 4.98
C THR A 225 -10.54 24.24 4.27
N ALA A 226 -9.94 25.19 4.99
CA ALA A 226 -9.39 26.42 4.42
C ALA A 226 -8.30 26.16 3.36
N ILE A 227 -8.40 26.89 2.25
CA ILE A 227 -7.39 26.90 1.19
C ILE A 227 -6.55 28.17 1.33
N ASN A 228 -5.21 28.02 1.34
CA ASN A 228 -4.32 29.17 1.46
C ASN A 228 -4.31 30.05 0.18
N GLU A 229 -3.83 31.29 0.32
CA GLU A 229 -3.89 32.29 -0.76
C GLU A 229 -3.15 31.87 -2.04
N ASN A 230 -2.03 31.18 -1.88
CA ASN A 230 -1.20 30.71 -2.98
C ASN A 230 -1.91 29.59 -3.77
N THR A 231 -2.49 28.63 -3.06
CA THR A 231 -3.14 27.47 -3.64
C THR A 231 -4.43 27.83 -4.37
N TRP A 232 -5.28 28.69 -3.80
CA TRP A 232 -6.51 29.06 -4.51
C TRP A 232 -6.21 29.85 -5.79
N ARG A 233 -5.18 30.70 -5.82
CA ARG A 233 -4.76 31.40 -7.06
C ARG A 233 -4.42 30.42 -8.17
N LYS A 234 -3.63 29.38 -7.85
CA LYS A 234 -3.30 28.29 -8.79
C LYS A 234 -4.57 27.59 -9.27
N ILE A 235 -5.54 27.34 -8.39
CA ILE A 235 -6.83 26.74 -8.75
C ILE A 235 -7.63 27.66 -9.68
N SER A 236 -7.74 28.95 -9.38
CA SER A 236 -8.46 29.92 -10.21
C SER A 236 -7.84 30.04 -11.60
N GLU A 237 -6.51 29.99 -11.72
CA GLU A 237 -5.82 29.93 -13.01
C GLU A 237 -6.12 28.64 -13.77
N LEU A 238 -6.12 27.50 -13.08
CA LEU A 238 -6.37 26.17 -13.65
C LEU A 238 -7.82 26.01 -14.15
N LEU A 239 -8.79 26.40 -13.34
CA LEU A 239 -10.22 26.22 -13.60
C LEU A 239 -10.86 27.41 -14.33
N LYS A 240 -10.20 28.58 -14.35
CA LYS A 240 -10.71 29.84 -14.94
C LYS A 240 -12.07 30.27 -14.39
N VAL A 241 -12.28 30.03 -13.09
CA VAL A 241 -13.57 30.25 -12.41
C VAL A 241 -13.41 31.16 -11.18
N LYS A 242 -14.47 31.24 -10.37
CA LYS A 242 -14.53 32.01 -9.13
C LYS A 242 -13.45 31.59 -8.12
N GLU A 243 -13.32 32.41 -7.08
CA GLU A 243 -12.45 32.12 -5.95
C GLU A 243 -13.05 31.01 -5.06
N PHE A 244 -12.18 30.14 -4.54
CA PHE A 244 -12.54 29.10 -3.56
C PHE A 244 -11.78 29.36 -2.27
N THR A 245 -12.50 29.51 -1.18
CA THR A 245 -11.93 29.74 0.16
C THR A 245 -11.78 28.45 0.96
N SER A 246 -12.49 27.40 0.55
CA SER A 246 -12.46 26.09 1.19
C SER A 246 -12.48 24.93 0.19
N THR A 247 -12.00 23.77 0.63
CA THR A 247 -12.10 22.50 -0.09
C THR A 247 -13.55 22.09 -0.34
N ASP A 248 -14.48 22.41 0.58
CA ASP A 248 -15.91 22.15 0.39
C ASP A 248 -16.47 22.90 -0.83
N GLU A 249 -16.15 24.19 -0.98
CA GLU A 249 -16.57 24.99 -2.13
C GLU A 249 -15.98 24.45 -3.43
N LEU A 250 -14.68 24.09 -3.41
CA LEU A 250 -13.99 23.52 -4.55
C LEU A 250 -14.60 22.19 -4.99
N PHE A 251 -14.78 21.26 -4.06
CA PHE A 251 -15.32 19.94 -4.35
C PHE A 251 -16.79 20.00 -4.77
N ALA A 252 -17.60 20.84 -4.13
CA ALA A 252 -18.99 21.04 -4.54
C ALA A 252 -19.09 21.53 -5.99
N TYR A 253 -18.23 22.48 -6.38
CA TYR A 253 -18.15 22.98 -7.75
C TYR A 253 -17.77 21.87 -8.74
N ILE A 254 -16.67 21.15 -8.48
CA ILE A 254 -16.18 20.09 -9.38
C ILE A 254 -17.23 18.98 -9.53
N LEU A 255 -17.85 18.55 -8.44
CA LEU A 255 -18.86 17.49 -8.46
C LEU A 255 -20.13 17.93 -9.20
N ALA A 256 -20.59 19.17 -8.98
CA ALA A 256 -21.78 19.68 -9.66
C ALA A 256 -21.55 19.82 -11.17
N ASP A 257 -20.37 20.29 -11.59
CA ASP A 257 -19.99 20.40 -13.00
C ASP A 257 -19.98 19.03 -13.70
N LYS A 258 -19.37 18.02 -13.07
CA LYS A 258 -19.23 16.68 -13.65
C LYS A 258 -20.52 15.85 -13.59
N LEU A 259 -21.23 15.91 -12.46
CA LEU A 259 -22.27 14.93 -12.11
C LEU A 259 -23.65 15.53 -11.86
N GLY A 260 -23.75 16.85 -11.63
CA GLY A 260 -24.98 17.51 -11.21
C GLY A 260 -26.15 17.30 -12.18
N LEU A 261 -25.88 17.34 -13.49
CA LEU A 261 -26.88 17.05 -14.53
C LEU A 261 -27.31 15.58 -14.56
N THR A 262 -26.40 14.65 -14.31
CA THR A 262 -26.67 13.20 -14.39
C THR A 262 -27.42 12.71 -13.15
N TYR A 263 -27.13 13.27 -11.98
CA TYR A 263 -27.64 12.84 -10.67
C TYR A 263 -28.58 13.86 -10.01
N ASP A 264 -28.99 14.89 -10.74
CA ASP A 264 -30.05 15.82 -10.36
C ASP A 264 -29.76 16.61 -9.05
N PHE A 265 -28.53 17.13 -8.89
CA PHE A 265 -28.14 17.98 -7.76
C PHE A 265 -27.45 19.28 -8.19
N THR A 266 -27.48 20.29 -7.33
CA THR A 266 -26.86 21.61 -7.58
C THR A 266 -25.58 21.79 -6.77
N GLU A 267 -24.73 22.73 -7.20
CA GLU A 267 -23.52 23.11 -6.46
C GLU A 267 -23.84 23.52 -5.02
N SER A 268 -24.83 24.40 -4.81
CA SER A 268 -25.23 24.84 -3.47
C SER A 268 -25.76 23.70 -2.60
N GLY A 269 -26.48 22.74 -3.21
CA GLY A 269 -26.94 21.55 -2.50
C GLY A 269 -25.79 20.65 -2.06
N MET A 270 -24.81 20.44 -2.95
CA MET A 270 -23.61 19.66 -2.63
C MET A 270 -22.76 20.35 -1.55
N LEU A 271 -22.58 21.67 -1.64
CA LEU A 271 -21.86 22.44 -0.62
C LEU A 271 -22.48 22.26 0.77
N GLN A 272 -23.81 22.34 0.87
CA GLN A 272 -24.50 22.12 2.14
C GLN A 272 -24.28 20.71 2.69
N ILE A 273 -24.31 19.68 1.82
CA ILE A 273 -24.03 18.30 2.21
C ILE A 273 -22.60 18.16 2.76
N LEU A 274 -21.61 18.71 2.07
CA LEU A 274 -20.21 18.62 2.49
C LEU A 274 -19.96 19.33 3.83
N GLN A 275 -20.54 20.52 4.03
CA GLN A 275 -20.44 21.26 5.29
C GLN A 275 -21.15 20.55 6.45
N ASP A 276 -22.27 19.88 6.19
CA ASP A 276 -23.02 19.17 7.23
C ASP A 276 -22.36 17.85 7.64
N LYS A 277 -21.68 17.14 6.73
CA LYS A 277 -21.11 15.80 6.99
C LYS A 277 -20.27 15.69 8.27
N PRO A 278 -19.26 16.55 8.52
CA PRO A 278 -18.41 16.43 9.71
C PRO A 278 -19.06 16.91 11.01
N ILE A 279 -20.12 17.72 10.93
CA ILE A 279 -20.72 18.43 12.09
C ILE A 279 -22.06 17.82 12.50
N HIS A 280 -22.80 17.26 11.53
CA HIS A 280 -24.15 16.72 11.68
C HIS A 280 -24.25 15.26 11.18
N PRO A 281 -23.47 14.32 11.75
CA PRO A 281 -23.54 12.91 11.36
C PRO A 281 -24.95 12.31 11.60
N ASP A 282 -25.76 12.89 12.48
CA ASP A 282 -27.18 12.54 12.70
C ASP A 282 -28.03 12.69 11.42
N LYS A 283 -27.70 13.64 10.54
CA LYS A 283 -28.36 13.79 9.23
C LYS A 283 -27.97 12.70 8.23
N PHE A 284 -26.92 11.94 8.51
CA PHE A 284 -26.32 10.95 7.62
C PHE A 284 -26.31 9.55 8.25
N ASN A 285 -27.42 9.14 8.88
CA ASN A 285 -27.57 7.85 9.54
C ASN A 285 -26.59 7.61 10.71
N HIS A 286 -26.16 8.67 11.40
CA HIS A 286 -25.17 8.58 12.47
C HIS A 286 -23.90 7.88 11.97
N PHE A 287 -23.34 8.41 10.88
CA PHE A 287 -22.12 7.90 10.25
C PHE A 287 -21.15 9.05 10.01
N MET A 288 -19.88 8.82 10.38
CA MET A 288 -18.79 9.76 10.11
C MET A 288 -18.04 9.29 8.86
N ASP A 289 -17.99 10.12 7.82
CA ASP A 289 -17.49 9.70 6.51
C ASP A 289 -15.98 9.91 6.38
N HIS A 290 -15.17 8.86 6.54
CA HIS A 290 -13.72 8.97 6.36
C HIS A 290 -13.31 9.52 4.99
N ALA A 291 -14.08 9.24 3.92
CA ALA A 291 -13.77 9.68 2.56
C ALA A 291 -13.68 11.21 2.43
N TYR A 292 -14.55 11.92 3.17
CA TYR A 292 -14.51 13.38 3.27
C TYR A 292 -13.20 13.87 3.86
N PHE A 293 -12.78 13.31 5.00
CA PHE A 293 -11.53 13.68 5.64
C PHE A 293 -10.31 13.29 4.80
N SER A 294 -10.34 12.11 4.17
CA SER A 294 -9.26 11.66 3.29
C SER A 294 -8.98 12.67 2.19
N ALA A 295 -10.01 13.09 1.44
CA ALA A 295 -9.87 14.06 0.37
C ALA A 295 -9.35 15.43 0.88
N THR A 296 -9.94 15.96 1.95
CA THR A 296 -9.56 17.29 2.47
C THR A 296 -8.16 17.32 3.09
N VAL A 297 -7.81 16.32 3.90
CA VAL A 297 -6.47 16.23 4.52
C VAL A 297 -5.41 16.03 3.45
N LEU A 298 -5.67 15.16 2.47
CA LEU A 298 -4.74 14.92 1.36
C LEU A 298 -4.52 16.19 0.53
N PHE A 299 -5.59 16.92 0.20
CA PHE A 299 -5.49 18.19 -0.53
C PHE A 299 -4.56 19.18 0.18
N ASN A 300 -4.79 19.43 1.47
CA ASN A 300 -3.96 20.38 2.22
C ASN A 300 -2.52 19.93 2.28
N LYS A 301 -2.31 18.64 2.52
CA LYS A 301 -0.97 18.12 2.67
C LYS A 301 -0.16 18.26 1.38
N LEU A 302 -0.75 17.93 0.25
CA LEU A 302 -0.07 18.00 -1.05
C LEU A 302 0.11 19.43 -1.56
N PHE A 303 -0.91 20.28 -1.43
CA PHE A 303 -0.93 21.57 -2.13
C PHE A 303 -0.74 22.76 -1.21
N CYS A 304 -1.18 22.70 0.05
CA CYS A 304 -1.01 23.78 1.01
C CYS A 304 0.29 23.67 1.81
N GLU A 305 0.74 22.45 2.15
CA GLU A 305 1.97 22.23 2.92
C GLU A 305 3.19 21.90 2.05
N LEU A 306 3.04 20.97 1.09
CA LEU A 306 4.14 20.54 0.22
C LEU A 306 4.27 21.39 -1.05
N GLU A 307 3.26 22.20 -1.35
CA GLU A 307 3.22 23.10 -2.51
C GLU A 307 3.44 22.39 -3.86
N LEU A 308 3.00 21.14 -3.98
CA LEU A 308 3.10 20.39 -5.24
C LEU A 308 2.38 21.11 -6.39
N GLY A 309 2.84 20.85 -7.61
CA GLY A 309 2.14 21.31 -8.81
C GLY A 309 0.74 20.70 -8.88
N LEU A 310 -0.28 21.56 -8.97
CA LEU A 310 -1.68 21.17 -9.07
C LEU A 310 -2.12 21.10 -10.54
N ASP A 311 -2.87 20.07 -10.90
CA ASP A 311 -3.47 19.87 -12.21
C ASP A 311 -4.89 19.27 -12.06
N ILE A 312 -5.63 19.16 -13.17
CA ILE A 312 -7.00 18.62 -13.16
C ILE A 312 -7.04 17.16 -12.68
N PRO A 313 -6.15 16.26 -13.13
CA PRO A 313 -6.16 14.87 -12.64
C PRO A 313 -5.95 14.73 -11.12
N TYR A 314 -5.21 15.63 -10.46
CA TYR A 314 -5.15 15.66 -9.00
C TYR A 314 -6.51 15.99 -8.36
N LEU A 315 -7.24 16.96 -8.91
CA LEU A 315 -8.60 17.29 -8.44
C LEU A 315 -9.59 16.13 -8.68
N ASP A 316 -9.44 15.43 -9.81
CA ASP A 316 -10.19 14.22 -10.08
C ASP A 316 -9.85 13.12 -9.06
N ALA A 317 -8.57 12.91 -8.73
CA ALA A 317 -8.16 11.93 -7.73
C ALA A 317 -8.79 12.20 -6.36
N LEU A 318 -8.82 13.46 -5.94
CA LEU A 318 -9.41 13.88 -4.66
C LEU A 318 -10.93 13.74 -4.64
N THR A 319 -11.61 14.09 -5.73
CA THR A 319 -13.07 13.92 -5.83
C THR A 319 -13.48 12.45 -5.95
N ALA A 320 -12.64 11.61 -6.57
CA ALA A 320 -12.80 10.15 -6.53
C ALA A 320 -12.72 9.62 -5.09
N ILE A 321 -11.71 10.05 -4.33
CA ILE A 321 -11.60 9.71 -2.90
C ILE A 321 -12.84 10.20 -2.15
N LEU A 322 -13.25 11.46 -2.32
CA LEU A 322 -14.41 12.00 -1.63
C LEU A 322 -15.71 11.21 -1.88
N MET A 323 -15.87 10.65 -3.08
CA MET A 323 -17.07 9.95 -3.50
C MET A 323 -17.12 8.48 -3.08
N HIS A 324 -16.00 7.80 -2.84
CA HIS A 324 -15.97 6.33 -2.86
C HIS A 324 -16.85 5.66 -1.78
N ASN A 325 -17.13 6.38 -0.69
CA ASN A 325 -17.91 5.87 0.42
C ASN A 325 -19.34 6.44 0.47
N SER A 326 -19.72 7.09 1.58
CA SER A 326 -21.12 7.34 1.89
C SER A 326 -21.72 8.47 1.04
N LEU A 327 -20.89 9.45 0.62
CA LEU A 327 -21.33 10.56 -0.22
C LEU A 327 -21.98 10.07 -1.52
N TYR A 328 -21.31 9.22 -2.30
CA TYR A 328 -21.88 8.72 -3.54
C TYR A 328 -23.12 7.87 -3.26
N LYS A 329 -22.98 6.85 -2.40
CA LYS A 329 -24.04 5.86 -2.14
C LYS A 329 -25.36 6.51 -1.70
N PHE A 330 -25.29 7.44 -0.75
CA PHE A 330 -26.49 7.95 -0.08
C PHE A 330 -26.89 9.35 -0.52
N SER A 331 -25.94 10.21 -0.89
CA SER A 331 -26.23 11.62 -1.21
C SER A 331 -26.31 11.91 -2.71
N ILE A 332 -25.70 11.06 -3.56
CA ILE A 332 -25.68 11.24 -5.02
C ILE A 332 -26.55 10.17 -5.71
N ALA A 333 -26.20 8.89 -5.54
CA ALA A 333 -26.82 7.79 -6.25
C ALA A 333 -28.18 7.37 -5.67
N ASN A 334 -28.40 7.59 -4.37
CA ASN A 334 -29.54 7.02 -3.64
C ASN A 334 -29.65 5.50 -3.89
N TYR A 335 -28.55 4.76 -3.70
CA TYR A 335 -28.34 3.42 -4.29
C TYR A 335 -29.40 2.36 -3.92
N LYS A 336 -30.09 2.54 -2.78
CA LYS A 336 -31.17 1.67 -2.32
C LYS A 336 -32.56 2.04 -2.85
N SER A 337 -32.67 3.11 -3.64
CA SER A 337 -33.93 3.60 -4.19
C SER A 337 -34.10 3.19 -5.65
N ASP A 338 -35.35 3.18 -6.13
CA ASP A 338 -35.67 2.94 -7.54
C ASP A 338 -35.12 4.01 -8.49
N LYS A 339 -34.57 5.11 -7.95
CA LYS A 339 -33.94 6.20 -8.70
C LYS A 339 -32.45 5.99 -8.94
N ASN A 340 -31.88 4.88 -8.46
CA ASN A 340 -30.45 4.61 -8.59
C ASN A 340 -29.99 4.57 -10.06
N LYS A 341 -28.85 5.21 -10.32
CA LYS A 341 -28.15 5.18 -11.62
C LYS A 341 -26.72 4.67 -11.36
N PRO A 342 -26.38 3.41 -11.70
CA PRO A 342 -25.03 2.88 -11.53
C PRO A 342 -23.97 3.78 -12.16
N PHE A 343 -22.82 3.92 -11.49
CA PHE A 343 -21.80 4.89 -11.88
C PHE A 343 -21.09 4.47 -13.16
N LYS A 344 -20.98 5.38 -14.13
CA LYS A 344 -20.30 5.09 -15.39
C LYS A 344 -18.86 5.59 -15.40
N SER A 345 -17.98 4.82 -16.04
CA SER A 345 -16.55 5.14 -16.10
C SER A 345 -16.25 6.42 -16.88
N ASP A 346 -17.09 6.80 -17.83
CA ASP A 346 -16.92 8.01 -18.67
C ASP A 346 -17.26 9.31 -17.93
N LEU A 347 -17.96 9.25 -16.79
CA LEU A 347 -18.25 10.41 -15.95
C LEU A 347 -17.06 10.80 -15.07
N HIS A 348 -16.40 9.80 -14.48
CA HIS A 348 -15.23 10.00 -13.63
C HIS A 348 -14.48 8.65 -13.47
N PRO A 349 -13.47 8.37 -14.31
CA PRO A 349 -12.92 7.02 -14.40
C PRO A 349 -12.13 6.59 -13.15
N LEU A 350 -11.52 7.54 -12.42
CA LEU A 350 -10.85 7.24 -11.15
C LEU A 350 -11.85 6.88 -10.05
N ALA A 351 -12.98 7.59 -9.96
CA ALA A 351 -14.03 7.30 -8.99
C ALA A 351 -14.71 5.95 -9.28
N TYR A 352 -14.99 5.67 -10.56
CA TYR A 352 -15.50 4.38 -11.01
C TYR A 352 -14.60 3.23 -10.56
N MET A 353 -13.29 3.35 -10.81
CA MET A 353 -12.34 2.30 -10.45
C MET A 353 -12.18 2.16 -8.94
N LEU A 354 -12.16 3.28 -8.19
CA LEU A 354 -12.05 3.24 -6.74
C LEU A 354 -13.22 2.51 -6.09
N MET A 355 -14.45 2.86 -6.48
CA MET A 355 -15.64 2.18 -5.98
C MET A 355 -15.68 0.70 -6.36
N LEU A 356 -15.32 0.35 -7.60
CA LEU A 356 -15.26 -1.06 -8.00
C LEU A 356 -14.23 -1.84 -7.19
N CYS A 357 -13.01 -1.31 -7.04
CA CYS A 357 -11.92 -2.02 -6.37
C CYS A 357 -12.11 -2.10 -4.85
N ASP A 358 -12.61 -1.06 -4.18
CA ASP A 358 -12.91 -1.11 -2.74
C ASP A 358 -14.01 -2.14 -2.43
N GLU A 359 -15.07 -2.21 -3.24
CA GLU A 359 -16.12 -3.22 -3.07
C GLU A 359 -15.59 -4.65 -3.34
N LEU A 360 -14.74 -4.83 -4.36
CA LEU A 360 -14.12 -6.14 -4.62
C LEU A 360 -13.20 -6.58 -3.47
N GLN A 361 -12.47 -5.65 -2.86
CA GLN A 361 -11.54 -5.91 -1.76
C GLN A 361 -12.29 -6.09 -0.42
N CYS A 362 -12.80 -7.30 -0.22
CA CYS A 362 -13.49 -7.67 1.02
C CYS A 362 -12.90 -8.90 1.73
N TRP A 363 -11.72 -9.38 1.30
CA TRP A 363 -10.98 -10.48 1.91
C TRP A 363 -9.85 -10.01 2.84
N ASP A 364 -9.16 -10.96 3.48
CA ASP A 364 -8.08 -10.73 4.45
C ASP A 364 -8.52 -9.99 5.72
N ARG A 365 -9.80 -10.12 6.07
CA ARG A 365 -10.36 -9.56 7.31
C ARG A 365 -10.00 -10.44 8.51
N ILE A 366 -9.62 -9.80 9.62
CA ILE A 366 -9.41 -10.48 10.90
C ILE A 366 -10.60 -10.18 11.80
N ALA A 367 -11.18 -11.24 12.38
CA ALA A 367 -12.30 -11.12 13.30
C ALA A 367 -11.81 -10.65 14.68
N TYR A 368 -11.95 -9.37 14.99
CA TYR A 368 -11.78 -8.79 16.33
C TYR A 368 -13.16 -8.65 17.00
N GLY A 369 -13.35 -9.12 18.23
CA GLY A 369 -14.63 -9.01 18.97
C GLY A 369 -15.37 -10.33 19.29
N ARG A 370 -16.45 -10.24 20.10
CA ARG A 370 -17.26 -11.40 20.57
C ARG A 370 -18.17 -11.97 19.47
N ASN A 371 -18.76 -11.12 18.63
CA ASN A 371 -19.69 -11.52 17.58
C ASN A 371 -18.97 -11.98 16.29
N SER A 372 -17.82 -11.38 15.98
CA SER A 372 -17.04 -11.66 14.76
C SER A 372 -16.43 -13.08 14.71
N LYS A 373 -16.14 -13.68 15.88
CA LYS A 373 -15.64 -15.08 15.96
C LYS A 373 -16.61 -16.14 15.45
N ARG A 374 -17.91 -15.81 15.34
CA ARG A 374 -18.93 -16.69 14.76
C ARG A 374 -19.18 -16.44 13.27
N GLU A 375 -18.68 -15.32 12.74
CA GLU A 375 -18.83 -14.97 11.33
C GLU A 375 -17.79 -15.72 10.47
N LEU A 376 -18.09 -15.92 9.19
CA LEU A 376 -17.18 -16.53 8.23
C LEU A 376 -16.81 -15.49 7.15
N HIS A 377 -15.53 -15.14 7.09
CA HIS A 377 -14.98 -14.13 6.17
C HIS A 377 -14.01 -14.79 5.17
N PRO A 378 -13.92 -14.27 3.93
CA PRO A 378 -12.96 -14.79 2.96
C PRO A 378 -11.52 -14.46 3.37
N MET A 379 -10.64 -15.44 3.31
CA MET A 379 -9.22 -15.30 3.62
C MET A 379 -8.39 -14.75 2.45
N GLY A 380 -8.92 -14.87 1.23
CA GLY A 380 -8.26 -14.49 -0.01
C GLY A 380 -9.25 -14.42 -1.16
N CYS A 381 -8.81 -13.96 -2.31
CA CYS A 381 -9.58 -13.98 -3.54
C CYS A 381 -8.66 -14.33 -4.71
N THR A 382 -9.13 -15.16 -5.64
CA THR A 382 -8.44 -15.42 -6.91
C THR A 382 -9.23 -14.77 -8.03
N PHE A 383 -8.54 -14.05 -8.91
CA PHE A 383 -9.15 -13.35 -10.03
C PHE A 383 -8.78 -13.99 -11.37
N ASP A 384 -9.73 -13.93 -12.29
CA ASP A 384 -9.51 -14.17 -13.72
C ASP A 384 -10.06 -12.94 -14.49
N PHE A 385 -9.15 -12.24 -15.16
CA PHE A 385 -9.38 -11.02 -15.92
C PHE A 385 -9.45 -11.26 -17.44
N SER A 386 -9.56 -12.51 -17.87
CA SER A 386 -9.61 -12.86 -19.29
C SER A 386 -10.80 -12.24 -20.01
N ASN A 387 -10.63 -11.92 -21.30
CA ASN A 387 -11.71 -11.46 -22.20
C ASN A 387 -12.40 -10.15 -21.76
N ASN A 388 -11.67 -9.18 -21.18
CA ASN A 388 -12.21 -7.98 -20.55
C ASN A 388 -13.21 -8.27 -19.40
N GLY A 389 -13.24 -9.50 -18.87
CA GLY A 389 -14.10 -9.88 -17.75
C GLY A 389 -13.44 -9.67 -16.40
N ILE A 390 -14.24 -9.79 -15.34
CA ILE A 390 -13.79 -9.88 -13.95
C ILE A 390 -14.51 -11.06 -13.32
N ARG A 391 -13.79 -12.15 -13.07
CA ARG A 391 -14.28 -13.28 -12.28
C ARG A 391 -13.52 -13.34 -10.97
N ALA A 392 -14.26 -13.23 -9.86
CA ALA A 392 -13.71 -13.29 -8.51
C ALA A 392 -14.15 -14.57 -7.80
N VAL A 393 -13.20 -15.35 -7.29
CA VAL A 393 -13.48 -16.53 -6.45
C VAL A 393 -12.94 -16.28 -5.05
N TYR A 394 -13.86 -15.99 -4.12
CA TYR A 394 -13.53 -15.70 -2.73
C TYR A 394 -13.24 -16.99 -1.97
N GLN A 395 -12.04 -17.09 -1.40
CA GLN A 395 -11.51 -18.29 -0.78
C GLN A 395 -11.79 -18.28 0.73
N TYR A 396 -12.39 -19.37 1.22
CA TYR A 396 -12.65 -19.60 2.63
C TYR A 396 -11.76 -20.73 3.18
N ASP A 397 -11.49 -20.70 4.49
CA ASP A 397 -10.63 -21.73 5.12
C ASP A 397 -11.28 -23.10 5.01
N ALA A 398 -10.58 -24.05 4.39
CA ALA A 398 -11.00 -25.44 4.32
C ALA A 398 -11.21 -26.05 5.72
N ARG A 399 -10.53 -25.55 6.76
CA ARG A 399 -10.73 -25.99 8.16
C ARG A 399 -12.07 -25.58 8.74
N GLU A 400 -12.74 -24.60 8.14
CA GLU A 400 -14.06 -24.09 8.54
C GLU A 400 -15.21 -24.73 7.74
N VAL A 401 -14.92 -25.79 6.96
CA VAL A 401 -15.91 -26.48 6.12
C VAL A 401 -17.13 -26.98 6.90
N SER A 402 -16.97 -27.36 8.17
CA SER A 402 -18.08 -27.79 9.01
C SER A 402 -19.14 -26.70 9.21
N LYS A 403 -18.73 -25.43 9.33
CA LYS A 403 -19.67 -24.28 9.41
C LYS A 403 -20.41 -24.07 8.10
N ILE A 404 -19.70 -24.22 6.98
CA ILE A 404 -20.27 -24.11 5.62
C ILE A 404 -21.29 -25.22 5.37
N ASN A 405 -20.98 -26.46 5.75
CA ASN A 405 -21.88 -27.59 5.57
C ASN A 405 -23.15 -27.43 6.41
N LEU A 406 -23.02 -27.02 7.67
CA LEU A 406 -24.18 -26.72 8.53
C LEU A 406 -25.10 -25.67 7.89
N PHE A 407 -24.53 -24.57 7.38
CA PHE A 407 -25.30 -23.55 6.68
C PHE A 407 -25.98 -24.09 5.40
N LYS A 408 -25.29 -24.92 4.62
CA LYS A 408 -25.85 -25.52 3.40
C LYS A 408 -27.02 -26.45 3.72
N ASP A 409 -26.92 -27.24 4.79
CA ASP A 409 -28.00 -28.13 5.25
C ASP A 409 -29.22 -27.31 5.68
N GLU A 410 -29.02 -26.27 6.52
CA GLU A 410 -30.09 -25.33 6.91
C GLU A 410 -30.74 -24.65 5.70
N TYR A 411 -29.94 -24.29 4.68
CA TYR A 411 -30.43 -23.63 3.47
C TYR A 411 -31.24 -24.59 2.59
N ILE A 412 -30.85 -25.85 2.49
CA ILE A 412 -31.63 -26.89 1.80
C ILE A 412 -32.98 -27.08 2.50
N GLU A 413 -33.00 -27.13 3.83
CA GLU A 413 -34.26 -27.21 4.59
C GLU A 413 -35.15 -26.00 4.35
N TYR A 414 -34.58 -24.79 4.32
CA TYR A 414 -35.31 -23.56 4.01
C TYR A 414 -35.95 -23.59 2.61
N LEU A 415 -35.25 -24.15 1.61
CA LEU A 415 -35.79 -24.30 0.25
C LEU A 415 -36.93 -25.34 0.16
N GLN A 416 -36.95 -26.32 1.07
CA GLN A 416 -37.99 -27.36 1.13
C GLN A 416 -39.25 -26.90 1.88
N ASP A 417 -39.08 -26.09 2.93
CA ASP A 417 -40.18 -25.52 3.72
C ASP A 417 -39.86 -24.08 4.13
N SER A 418 -40.21 -23.15 3.25
CA SER A 418 -40.03 -21.71 3.48
C SER A 418 -41.13 -21.11 4.34
N SER A 419 -42.15 -21.89 4.75
CA SER A 419 -43.29 -21.36 5.49
C SER A 419 -42.85 -21.04 6.94
N ASN A 420 -42.74 -19.75 7.26
CA ASN A 420 -42.31 -19.21 8.56
C ASN A 420 -40.83 -19.39 8.95
N ARG A 421 -39.94 -19.81 8.04
CA ARG A 421 -38.49 -19.88 8.32
C ARG A 421 -37.77 -18.64 7.81
N LYS A 422 -36.79 -18.13 8.55
CA LYS A 422 -35.86 -17.08 8.06
C LYS A 422 -34.81 -17.72 7.16
N VAL A 423 -34.39 -17.01 6.12
CA VAL A 423 -33.26 -17.43 5.27
C VAL A 423 -32.02 -17.62 6.17
N PRO A 424 -31.37 -18.79 6.16
CA PRO A 424 -30.12 -19.01 6.89
C PRO A 424 -29.07 -17.97 6.47
N ASN A 425 -28.23 -17.56 7.42
CA ASN A 425 -27.26 -16.49 7.20
C ASN A 425 -25.89 -16.91 7.76
N LEU A 426 -24.87 -16.83 6.91
CA LEU A 426 -23.46 -17.02 7.26
C LEU A 426 -22.63 -15.82 6.78
N LYS A 427 -23.18 -14.61 6.96
CA LYS A 427 -22.56 -13.30 6.63
C LYS A 427 -22.10 -13.25 5.17
N ALA A 428 -20.83 -12.89 4.94
CA ALA A 428 -20.26 -12.73 3.60
C ALA A 428 -20.39 -14.02 2.79
N TYR A 429 -20.26 -15.20 3.42
CA TYR A 429 -20.42 -16.47 2.71
C TYR A 429 -21.81 -16.61 2.09
N SER A 430 -22.87 -16.39 2.85
CA SER A 430 -24.24 -16.49 2.32
C SER A 430 -24.55 -15.42 1.28
N GLU A 431 -24.04 -14.20 1.44
CA GLU A 431 -24.23 -13.09 0.49
C GLU A 431 -23.56 -13.35 -0.87
N MET A 432 -22.48 -14.13 -0.89
CA MET A 432 -21.77 -14.55 -2.11
C MET A 432 -22.25 -15.89 -2.67
N TYR A 433 -22.74 -16.79 -1.80
CA TYR A 433 -23.13 -18.16 -2.16
C TYR A 433 -24.57 -18.27 -2.67
N ILE A 434 -25.52 -17.62 -2.00
CA ILE A 434 -26.94 -17.69 -2.37
C ILE A 434 -27.14 -16.95 -3.69
N LYS A 435 -27.69 -17.62 -4.69
CA LYS A 435 -27.92 -17.05 -6.03
C LYS A 435 -29.40 -16.92 -6.34
N HIS A 436 -29.82 -15.72 -6.72
CA HIS A 436 -31.10 -15.43 -7.34
C HIS A 436 -30.86 -15.07 -8.81
N ASN A 437 -31.56 -15.72 -9.74
CA ASN A 437 -31.36 -15.52 -11.19
C ASN A 437 -29.89 -15.60 -11.63
N LYS A 438 -29.12 -16.54 -11.05
CA LYS A 438 -27.68 -16.78 -11.28
C LYS A 438 -26.72 -15.73 -10.69
N LYS A 439 -27.21 -14.67 -10.04
CA LYS A 439 -26.38 -13.65 -9.37
C LYS A 439 -26.52 -13.76 -7.85
N SER A 440 -25.44 -13.47 -7.13
CA SER A 440 -25.48 -13.36 -5.67
C SER A 440 -25.83 -11.93 -5.25
N ASN A 441 -26.34 -11.75 -4.03
CA ASN A 441 -26.66 -10.40 -3.52
C ASN A 441 -25.42 -9.50 -3.53
N PHE A 442 -24.25 -10.06 -3.18
CA PHE A 442 -22.99 -9.33 -3.22
C PHE A 442 -22.64 -8.85 -4.65
N GLN A 443 -22.87 -9.68 -5.67
CA GLN A 443 -22.69 -9.27 -7.07
C GLN A 443 -23.68 -8.16 -7.47
N GLU A 444 -24.95 -8.29 -7.11
CA GLU A 444 -25.98 -7.29 -7.42
C GLU A 444 -25.70 -5.93 -6.76
N ASP A 445 -25.16 -5.92 -5.54
CA ASP A 445 -24.85 -4.68 -4.83
C ASP A 445 -23.69 -3.92 -5.50
N ILE A 446 -22.67 -4.61 -6.02
CA ILE A 446 -21.60 -3.99 -6.82
C ILE A 446 -22.17 -3.40 -8.12
N GLU A 447 -23.02 -4.16 -8.82
CA GLU A 447 -23.66 -3.71 -10.07
C GLU A 447 -24.64 -2.54 -9.86
N LYS A 448 -25.13 -2.31 -8.63
CA LYS A 448 -25.89 -1.11 -8.27
C LYS A 448 -25.00 0.11 -8.07
N ILE A 449 -23.75 -0.08 -7.65
CA ILE A 449 -22.81 1.01 -7.39
C ILE A 449 -22.16 1.48 -8.70
N VAL A 450 -21.63 0.55 -9.49
CA VAL A 450 -20.93 0.82 -10.76
C VAL A 450 -21.57 0.09 -11.93
N ASP A 451 -21.58 0.74 -13.09
CA ASP A 451 -22.10 0.15 -14.33
C ASP A 451 -21.10 -0.89 -14.88
N LEU A 452 -21.52 -2.15 -14.88
CA LEU A 452 -20.77 -3.30 -15.39
C LEU A 452 -21.45 -3.96 -16.61
N ASN A 453 -22.40 -3.29 -17.27
CA ASN A 453 -23.16 -3.90 -18.37
C ASN A 453 -22.28 -4.37 -19.55
N GLU A 454 -21.16 -3.70 -19.80
CA GLU A 454 -20.21 -4.05 -20.87
C GLU A 454 -19.04 -4.94 -20.39
N ILE A 455 -18.98 -5.23 -19.08
CA ILE A 455 -17.88 -5.98 -18.45
C ILE A 455 -18.48 -7.27 -17.87
N ALA A 456 -18.07 -8.42 -18.40
CA ALA A 456 -18.53 -9.70 -17.88
C ALA A 456 -18.09 -9.86 -16.41
N PHE A 457 -19.04 -9.87 -15.48
CA PHE A 457 -18.77 -9.91 -14.04
C PHE A 457 -19.40 -11.14 -13.37
N SER A 458 -18.61 -11.85 -12.56
CA SER A 458 -19.10 -13.01 -11.80
C SER A 458 -18.38 -13.21 -10.49
N ILE A 459 -19.15 -13.65 -9.49
CA ILE A 459 -18.66 -13.94 -8.14
C ILE A 459 -18.96 -15.40 -7.77
N GLU A 460 -17.93 -16.06 -7.23
CA GLU A 460 -18.01 -17.43 -6.74
C GLU A 460 -17.29 -17.57 -5.39
N THR A 461 -17.51 -18.71 -4.73
CA THR A 461 -16.85 -19.06 -3.46
C THR A 461 -16.02 -20.33 -3.65
N GLY A 462 -14.85 -20.38 -3.00
CA GLY A 462 -13.92 -21.50 -3.03
C GLY A 462 -13.44 -21.88 -1.63
N LEU A 463 -12.84 -23.08 -1.52
CA LEU A 463 -12.19 -23.55 -0.30
C LEU A 463 -10.69 -23.69 -0.54
N LYS A 464 -9.89 -23.19 0.40
CA LYS A 464 -8.43 -23.29 0.37
C LYS A 464 -7.89 -23.51 1.78
N GLU A 465 -6.87 -24.34 1.92
CA GLU A 465 -6.15 -24.44 3.19
C GLU A 465 -5.33 -23.18 3.44
N ARG A 466 -5.39 -22.65 4.67
CA ARG A 466 -4.58 -21.51 5.07
C ARG A 466 -3.09 -21.87 5.10
N ASP A 467 -2.27 -21.25 4.27
CA ASP A 467 -0.82 -21.34 4.36
C ASP A 467 -0.29 -20.26 5.32
N ASN A 468 0.04 -20.67 6.55
CA ASN A 468 0.60 -19.77 7.56
C ASN A 468 2.11 -19.50 7.32
N ASN A 469 2.79 -20.36 6.56
CA ASN A 469 4.23 -20.21 6.31
C ASN A 469 4.51 -19.13 5.27
N ALA A 470 3.64 -18.99 4.27
CA ALA A 470 3.75 -17.94 3.24
C ALA A 470 3.72 -16.51 3.81
N ARG A 471 3.08 -16.31 4.96
CA ARG A 471 3.01 -15.00 5.62
C ARG A 471 4.22 -14.69 6.51
N HIS A 472 5.17 -15.62 6.72
CA HIS A 472 6.36 -15.39 7.58
C HIS A 472 6.02 -14.63 8.89
N SER A 473 4.94 -15.01 9.58
CA SER A 473 4.49 -14.31 10.79
C SER A 473 5.37 -14.73 11.97
N TYR A 474 6.20 -13.81 12.45
CA TYR A 474 7.08 -14.02 13.60
C TYR A 474 6.41 -13.52 14.88
N ILE A 475 6.89 -13.99 16.05
CA ILE A 475 6.45 -13.46 17.35
C ILE A 475 6.86 -11.99 17.51
N SER A 476 8.04 -11.67 17.00
CA SER A 476 8.50 -10.31 16.75
C SER A 476 7.72 -9.73 15.57
N ASP A 477 6.74 -8.89 15.85
CA ASP A 477 6.03 -8.14 14.82
C ASP A 477 6.52 -6.69 14.87
N SER A 478 7.10 -6.20 13.77
CA SER A 478 7.59 -4.82 13.71
C SER A 478 6.42 -3.93 13.36
N ASN A 479 5.79 -3.32 14.36
CA ASN A 479 4.84 -2.24 14.10
C ASN A 479 5.63 -1.11 13.38
N PHE A 480 5.21 -0.76 12.16
CA PHE A 480 5.89 0.09 11.15
C PHE A 480 6.40 1.48 11.58
N ILE A 481 6.20 1.85 12.83
CA ILE A 481 6.32 3.21 13.34
C ILE A 481 7.67 3.83 12.99
N ASN A 482 8.76 3.04 12.99
CA ASN A 482 10.12 3.57 12.85
C ASN A 482 10.99 2.91 11.77
N LEU A 483 10.44 2.13 10.82
CA LEU A 483 11.26 1.49 9.76
C LEU A 483 12.08 2.50 8.96
N TYR A 484 11.50 3.65 8.64
CA TYR A 484 12.21 4.71 7.91
C TYR A 484 13.37 5.29 8.74
N ASN A 485 13.16 5.52 10.04
CA ASN A 485 14.20 6.00 10.95
C ASN A 485 15.34 4.96 11.07
N PHE A 486 15.02 3.67 11.14
CA PHE A 486 16.02 2.60 11.09
C PHE A 486 16.80 2.62 9.79
N ALA A 487 16.15 2.75 8.64
CA ALA A 487 16.82 2.81 7.35
C ALA A 487 17.78 4.01 7.22
N ILE A 488 17.39 5.17 7.76
CA ILE A 488 18.23 6.38 7.81
C ILE A 488 19.49 6.13 8.65
N VAL A 489 19.32 5.65 9.88
CA VAL A 489 20.43 5.42 10.81
C VAL A 489 21.34 4.31 10.28
N LEU A 490 20.76 3.25 9.71
CA LEU A 490 21.51 2.26 8.96
C LEU A 490 22.33 3.00 7.90
N HIS A 491 21.75 3.63 6.89
CA HIS A 491 22.56 4.28 5.86
C HIS A 491 23.66 5.23 6.39
N GLY A 492 23.32 6.11 7.35
CA GLY A 492 24.22 7.12 7.90
C GLY A 492 25.44 6.56 8.63
N ARG A 493 25.28 5.43 9.34
CA ARG A 493 26.36 4.82 10.15
C ARG A 493 27.63 4.51 9.36
N TRP A 494 27.49 4.20 8.06
CA TRP A 494 28.59 3.76 7.21
C TRP A 494 29.63 4.85 6.97
N LYS A 495 29.17 6.09 6.78
CA LYS A 495 30.02 7.21 6.38
C LYS A 495 30.43 8.09 7.57
N ASN A 496 29.77 7.95 8.70
CA ASN A 496 29.98 8.78 9.87
C ASN A 496 31.07 8.21 10.79
N LYS A 497 32.14 9.00 11.02
CA LYS A 497 33.26 8.59 11.87
C LYS A 497 32.88 8.55 13.35
N ASP A 498 31.97 9.44 13.78
CA ASP A 498 31.53 9.56 15.16
C ASP A 498 30.71 8.34 15.58
N TRP A 499 30.03 7.67 14.63
CA TRP A 499 29.36 6.39 14.86
C TRP A 499 30.32 5.32 15.42
N LYS A 500 31.51 5.17 14.82
CA LYS A 500 32.49 4.18 15.27
C LYS A 500 32.97 4.46 16.69
N TYR A 501 33.23 5.73 16.99
CA TYR A 501 33.60 6.16 18.33
C TYR A 501 32.45 5.92 19.31
N ALA A 502 31.24 6.36 18.98
CA ALA A 502 30.07 6.17 19.84
C ALA A 502 29.84 4.69 20.17
N LYS A 503 29.97 3.80 19.18
CA LYS A 503 29.88 2.34 19.36
C LYS A 503 30.95 1.81 20.32
N GLU A 504 32.21 2.22 20.17
CA GLU A 504 33.30 1.75 21.04
C GLU A 504 33.07 2.10 22.52
N TYR A 505 32.41 3.24 22.79
CA TYR A 505 32.15 3.73 24.14
C TYR A 505 30.71 3.49 24.63
N GLY A 506 29.84 2.81 23.86
CA GLY A 506 28.44 2.58 24.21
C GLY A 506 27.61 3.86 24.30
N GLN A 507 27.91 4.84 23.44
CA GLN A 507 27.32 6.19 23.39
C GLN A 507 26.45 6.41 22.14
N GLU A 508 26.03 5.34 21.46
CA GLU A 508 25.21 5.42 20.24
C GLU A 508 23.91 6.19 20.48
N GLU A 509 23.29 6.01 21.65
CA GLU A 509 22.07 6.75 22.01
C GLU A 509 22.28 8.25 22.17
N ILE A 510 23.47 8.66 22.62
CA ILE A 510 23.83 10.07 22.76
C ILE A 510 24.00 10.68 21.37
N LEU A 511 24.71 9.97 20.49
CA LEU A 511 24.91 10.40 19.11
C LEU A 511 23.58 10.54 18.35
N LEU A 512 22.69 9.56 18.49
CA LEU A 512 21.39 9.54 17.82
C LEU A 512 20.37 10.53 18.39
N LYS A 513 20.66 11.16 19.55
CA LYS A 513 19.88 12.28 20.10
C LYS A 513 20.36 13.64 19.60
N ASP A 514 21.46 13.69 18.84
CA ASP A 514 21.96 14.93 18.25
C ASP A 514 21.21 15.24 16.94
N ASP A 515 20.41 16.32 16.96
CA ASP A 515 19.63 16.79 15.81
C ASP A 515 20.49 17.07 14.58
N SER A 516 21.76 17.45 14.74
CA SER A 516 22.66 17.73 13.62
C SER A 516 23.08 16.43 12.92
N ILE A 517 23.37 15.39 13.69
CA ILE A 517 23.73 14.06 13.17
C ILE A 517 22.53 13.42 12.47
N ILE A 518 21.34 13.50 13.09
CA ILE A 518 20.13 12.96 12.46
C ILE A 518 19.82 13.71 11.15
N LYS A 519 19.99 15.04 11.09
CA LYS A 519 19.85 15.79 9.84
C LYS A 519 20.87 15.39 8.79
N GLU A 520 22.12 15.14 9.17
CA GLU A 520 23.15 14.61 8.26
C GLU A 520 22.71 13.26 7.68
N PHE A 521 22.23 12.35 8.52
CA PHE A 521 21.81 11.03 8.10
C PHE A 521 20.58 11.09 7.17
N ILE A 522 19.60 11.93 7.49
CA ILE A 522 18.42 12.16 6.65
C ILE A 522 18.87 12.69 5.27
N ASN A 523 19.75 13.68 5.22
CA ASN A 523 20.22 14.26 3.96
C ASN A 523 21.01 13.24 3.13
N GLY A 524 21.87 12.44 3.78
CA GLY A 524 22.58 11.33 3.14
C GLY A 524 21.63 10.31 2.54
N PHE A 525 20.62 9.89 3.31
CA PHE A 525 19.60 8.95 2.86
C PHE A 525 18.74 9.49 1.72
N LYS A 526 18.35 10.78 1.76
CA LYS A 526 17.61 11.42 0.65
C LYS A 526 18.42 11.41 -0.65
N GLY A 527 19.74 11.49 -0.57
CA GLY A 527 20.67 11.57 -1.70
C GLY A 527 21.04 10.25 -2.39
N ILE A 528 20.47 9.11 -2.01
CA ILE A 528 20.67 7.81 -2.69
C ILE A 528 19.42 7.39 -3.49
N SER A 529 19.60 6.49 -4.46
CA SER A 529 18.50 5.98 -5.29
C SER A 529 17.48 5.15 -4.51
N LEU A 530 16.29 4.97 -5.10
CA LEU A 530 15.21 4.17 -4.51
C LEU A 530 15.64 2.74 -4.20
N GLU A 531 16.45 2.12 -5.08
CA GLU A 531 17.03 0.78 -4.88
C GLU A 531 17.75 0.68 -3.54
N TYR A 532 18.62 1.64 -3.22
CA TYR A 532 19.39 1.62 -1.98
C TYR A 532 18.57 2.03 -0.76
N LYS A 533 17.61 2.96 -0.92
CA LYS A 533 16.66 3.28 0.15
C LYS A 533 15.89 2.02 0.56
N LEU A 534 15.34 1.28 -0.40
CA LEU A 534 14.63 0.03 -0.15
C LEU A 534 15.51 -1.06 0.44
N SER A 535 16.77 -1.19 0.00
CA SER A 535 17.67 -2.20 0.58
C SER A 535 17.94 -1.93 2.07
N ASN A 536 18.08 -0.67 2.49
CA ASN A 536 18.20 -0.32 3.92
C ASN A 536 16.89 -0.57 4.69
N ILE A 537 15.74 -0.28 4.09
CA ILE A 537 14.41 -0.59 4.66
C ILE A 537 14.25 -2.10 4.86
N ASN A 538 14.59 -2.89 3.85
CA ASN A 538 14.48 -4.35 3.91
C ASN A 538 15.49 -4.99 4.88
N GLN A 539 16.68 -4.38 5.04
CA GLN A 539 17.63 -4.76 6.10
C GLN A 539 16.97 -4.60 7.48
N ALA A 540 16.29 -3.48 7.74
CA ALA A 540 15.54 -3.29 8.99
C ALA A 540 14.38 -4.29 9.14
N LYS A 541 13.57 -4.50 8.09
CA LYS A 541 12.45 -5.46 8.09
C LYS A 541 12.87 -6.91 8.40
N SER A 542 14.05 -7.31 7.91
CA SER A 542 14.53 -8.69 8.06
C SER A 542 14.97 -9.02 9.49
N PHE A 543 15.11 -8.02 10.35
CA PHE A 543 15.56 -8.22 11.72
C PHE A 543 14.67 -9.16 12.54
N ALA A 544 13.34 -9.10 12.34
CA ALA A 544 12.40 -10.00 13.01
C ALA A 544 12.69 -11.49 12.67
N LYS A 545 12.99 -11.78 11.40
CA LYS A 545 13.39 -13.12 10.94
C LYS A 545 14.69 -13.56 11.59
N TYR A 546 15.66 -12.66 11.72
CA TYR A 546 16.94 -12.97 12.35
C TYR A 546 16.77 -13.31 13.83
N MET A 547 15.93 -12.57 14.55
CA MET A 547 15.60 -12.88 15.94
C MET A 547 14.99 -14.27 16.07
N ASP A 548 13.98 -14.62 15.26
CA ASP A 548 13.37 -15.96 15.31
C ASP A 548 14.37 -17.09 15.04
N GLU A 549 15.26 -16.89 14.06
CA GLU A 549 16.30 -17.84 13.69
C GLU A 549 17.34 -18.07 14.80
N ILE A 550 17.70 -17.06 15.58
CA ILE A 550 18.63 -17.21 16.72
C ILE A 550 17.92 -17.56 18.04
N GLY A 551 16.61 -17.80 18.02
CA GLY A 551 15.84 -18.10 19.23
C GLY A 551 15.59 -16.88 20.12
N CYS A 552 15.50 -15.69 19.53
CA CYS A 552 15.15 -14.45 20.20
C CYS A 552 13.81 -13.88 19.69
N PHE A 553 13.23 -12.96 20.46
CA PHE A 553 12.07 -12.17 20.05
C PHE A 553 12.11 -10.79 20.72
N TYR A 554 11.35 -9.80 20.24
CA TYR A 554 11.25 -8.49 20.89
C TYR A 554 9.82 -8.13 21.28
N LYS A 555 9.70 -7.34 22.36
CA LYS A 555 8.42 -6.83 22.86
C LYS A 555 8.57 -5.49 23.57
N ASP A 556 7.52 -4.69 23.52
CA ASP A 556 7.37 -3.40 24.21
C ASP A 556 7.18 -3.57 25.72
N LYS A 557 6.59 -4.69 26.13
CA LYS A 557 6.30 -5.03 27.53
C LYS A 557 7.39 -5.89 28.15
N PRO A 558 7.70 -5.69 29.44
CA PRO A 558 8.55 -6.61 30.18
C PRO A 558 7.92 -8.00 30.23
N VAL A 559 8.74 -9.03 30.02
CA VAL A 559 8.36 -10.44 30.08
C VAL A 559 9.38 -11.23 30.89
N ASP A 560 8.96 -12.36 31.44
CA ASP A 560 9.81 -13.26 32.25
C ASP A 560 10.69 -14.15 31.36
N TYR A 561 11.62 -13.51 30.64
CA TYR A 561 12.62 -14.13 29.78
C TYR A 561 13.96 -13.40 29.95
N GLU A 562 15.06 -14.04 29.57
CA GLU A 562 16.39 -13.43 29.59
C GLU A 562 16.44 -12.24 28.62
N LEU A 563 16.83 -11.07 29.13
CA LEU A 563 17.04 -9.86 28.33
C LEU A 563 18.35 -9.97 27.56
N VAL A 564 18.30 -9.74 26.24
CA VAL A 564 19.48 -9.73 25.38
C VAL A 564 20.09 -8.33 25.36
N GLU A 565 21.26 -8.17 25.98
CA GLU A 565 22.03 -6.92 25.95
C GLU A 565 23.05 -6.88 24.81
N ARG A 566 23.55 -8.05 24.39
CA ARG A 566 24.50 -8.26 23.29
C ARG A 566 24.25 -9.60 22.64
N PHE A 567 24.56 -9.70 21.34
CA PHE A 567 24.58 -10.98 20.64
C PHE A 567 25.92 -11.70 20.87
N THR A 568 25.88 -13.03 20.88
CA THR A 568 27.10 -13.85 20.90
C THR A 568 27.78 -13.86 19.52
N ASP A 569 29.06 -14.21 19.46
CA ASP A 569 29.78 -14.32 18.18
C ASP A 569 29.12 -15.33 17.23
N ASP A 570 28.62 -16.46 17.76
CA ASP A 570 27.93 -17.48 16.99
C ASP A 570 26.58 -16.96 16.42
N GLU A 571 25.86 -16.15 17.20
CA GLU A 571 24.65 -15.48 16.73
C GLU A 571 24.96 -14.48 15.64
N LEU A 572 25.96 -13.63 15.82
CA LEU A 572 26.37 -12.66 14.81
C LEU A 572 26.81 -13.34 13.52
N ILE A 573 27.50 -14.48 13.61
CA ILE A 573 27.83 -15.31 12.45
C ILE A 573 26.56 -15.80 11.76
N LYS A 574 25.60 -16.37 12.50
CA LYS A 574 24.33 -16.85 11.94
C LYS A 574 23.53 -15.73 11.27
N ILE A 575 23.44 -14.56 11.91
CA ILE A 575 22.74 -13.40 11.35
C ILE A 575 23.46 -12.89 10.09
N GLY A 576 24.80 -12.77 10.13
CA GLY A 576 25.60 -12.32 8.99
C GLY A 576 25.39 -13.18 7.74
N PHE A 577 25.30 -14.51 7.89
CA PHE A 577 24.98 -15.41 6.78
C PHE A 577 23.59 -15.15 6.17
N LEU A 578 22.59 -14.93 7.02
CA LEU A 578 21.22 -14.66 6.57
C LEU A 578 21.10 -13.29 5.91
N GLU A 579 21.84 -12.30 6.43
CA GLU A 579 21.92 -10.96 5.86
C GLU A 579 22.60 -10.96 4.49
N HIS A 580 23.70 -11.70 4.34
CA HIS A 580 24.33 -11.87 3.02
C HIS A 580 23.42 -12.58 2.02
N GLN A 581 22.68 -13.61 2.46
CA GLN A 581 21.69 -14.27 1.60
C GLN A 581 20.62 -13.28 1.12
N ARG A 582 20.08 -12.46 2.04
CA ARG A 582 19.09 -11.41 1.71
C ARG A 582 19.69 -10.40 0.73
N TRP A 583 20.89 -9.89 1.02
CA TRP A 583 21.60 -8.93 0.18
C TRP A 583 21.83 -9.48 -1.23
N LEU A 584 22.32 -10.71 -1.36
CA LEU A 584 22.50 -11.40 -2.64
C LEU A 584 21.18 -11.50 -3.40
N GLN A 585 20.12 -11.99 -2.75
CA GLN A 585 18.82 -12.16 -3.38
C GLN A 585 18.28 -10.85 -3.95
N GLU A 586 18.32 -9.77 -3.15
CA GLU A 586 17.90 -8.44 -3.62
C GLU A 586 18.73 -7.95 -4.80
N HIS A 587 20.06 -8.12 -4.75
CA HIS A 587 20.92 -7.67 -5.83
C HIS A 587 20.64 -8.46 -7.12
N TYR A 588 20.39 -9.77 -7.06
CA TYR A 588 19.98 -10.54 -8.23
C TYR A 588 18.60 -10.14 -8.76
N ASP A 589 17.63 -9.88 -7.89
CA ASP A 589 16.30 -9.40 -8.30
C ASP A 589 16.36 -7.99 -8.92
N MET A 590 17.42 -7.24 -8.62
CA MET A 590 17.76 -5.96 -9.24
C MET A 590 18.71 -6.11 -10.45
N GLY A 591 19.06 -7.33 -10.87
CA GLY A 591 19.86 -7.60 -12.06
C GLY A 591 21.37 -7.39 -11.91
N TRP A 592 21.91 -7.42 -10.69
CA TRP A 592 23.36 -7.42 -10.45
C TRP A 592 24.01 -8.75 -10.81
N THR A 593 25.27 -8.71 -11.21
CA THR A 593 26.07 -9.89 -11.56
C THR A 593 27.45 -9.85 -10.89
N TYR A 594 28.11 -11.00 -10.84
CA TYR A 594 29.50 -11.05 -10.38
C TYR A 594 30.44 -10.37 -11.36
N GLY A 595 31.38 -9.60 -10.82
CA GLY A 595 32.47 -9.01 -11.58
C GLY A 595 33.27 -7.99 -10.78
N ILE A 596 34.46 -7.68 -11.28
CA ILE A 596 35.32 -6.59 -10.77
C ILE A 596 35.23 -5.45 -11.78
N PRO A 597 34.30 -4.49 -11.60
CA PRO A 597 34.15 -3.37 -12.52
C PRO A 597 35.36 -2.45 -12.44
N LYS A 598 35.63 -1.70 -13.52
CA LYS A 598 36.58 -0.58 -13.46
C LYS A 598 36.06 0.50 -12.51
N ASP A 599 36.97 1.29 -11.95
CA ASP A 599 36.63 2.38 -11.03
C ASP A 599 35.51 3.27 -11.60
N GLY A 600 34.51 3.54 -10.77
CA GLY A 600 33.34 4.35 -11.13
C GLY A 600 32.30 3.67 -12.03
N LYS A 601 32.55 2.44 -12.53
CA LYS A 601 31.61 1.74 -13.42
C LYS A 601 30.70 0.71 -12.74
N ARG A 602 30.89 0.45 -11.43
CA ARG A 602 30.12 -0.53 -10.64
C ARG A 602 28.61 -0.41 -10.85
N GLU A 603 28.07 0.79 -10.62
CA GLU A 603 26.64 1.08 -10.67
C GLU A 603 26.09 0.90 -12.08
N PHE A 604 26.80 1.49 -13.06
CA PHE A 604 26.40 1.44 -14.46
C PHE A 604 26.44 0.02 -15.02
N GLU A 605 27.47 -0.76 -14.71
CA GLU A 605 27.62 -2.15 -15.18
C GLU A 605 26.82 -3.16 -14.34
N ARG A 606 26.34 -2.76 -13.16
CA ARG A 606 25.67 -3.61 -12.15
C ARG A 606 26.47 -4.86 -11.84
N ARG A 607 27.76 -4.66 -11.53
CA ARG A 607 28.72 -5.73 -11.22
C ARG A 607 29.34 -5.54 -9.85
N HIS A 608 29.38 -6.60 -9.05
CA HIS A 608 30.00 -6.56 -7.73
C HIS A 608 30.79 -7.83 -7.42
N ASN A 609 31.93 -7.67 -6.74
CA ASN A 609 32.87 -8.76 -6.41
C ASN A 609 32.37 -9.67 -5.28
N ALA A 610 31.42 -9.20 -4.46
CA ALA A 610 30.80 -10.00 -3.40
C ALA A 610 29.66 -10.90 -3.91
N MET A 611 29.20 -10.73 -5.16
CA MET A 611 28.21 -11.64 -5.77
C MET A 611 28.80 -13.04 -5.95
N ILE A 612 27.95 -14.05 -6.17
CA ILE A 612 28.39 -15.43 -6.39
C ILE A 612 28.98 -15.56 -7.80
N PRO A 613 30.25 -16.00 -7.94
CA PRO A 613 30.84 -16.30 -9.25
C PRO A 613 30.04 -17.39 -9.99
N ASP A 614 29.85 -17.23 -11.29
CA ASP A 614 29.17 -18.19 -12.18
C ASP A 614 27.77 -18.64 -11.70
N PHE A 615 27.06 -17.78 -10.97
CA PHE A 615 25.71 -18.08 -10.52
C PHE A 615 24.73 -18.23 -11.68
N VAL A 616 24.02 -19.34 -11.70
CA VAL A 616 22.95 -19.63 -12.67
C VAL A 616 21.66 -19.84 -11.91
N GLY A 617 20.66 -19.01 -12.21
CA GLY A 617 19.34 -19.04 -11.55
C GLY A 617 18.95 -17.67 -11.00
N PHE A 618 17.88 -17.66 -10.20
CA PHE A 618 17.33 -16.44 -9.59
C PHE A 618 17.18 -16.52 -8.07
N ASP A 619 17.08 -17.74 -7.52
CA ASP A 619 16.88 -17.97 -6.09
C ASP A 619 18.18 -18.39 -5.42
N VAL A 620 18.61 -17.61 -4.43
CA VAL A 620 19.82 -17.86 -3.65
C VAL A 620 19.48 -18.75 -2.46
N SER A 621 19.85 -20.03 -2.53
CA SER A 621 19.68 -20.94 -1.39
C SER A 621 20.61 -20.59 -0.22
N LYS A 622 20.26 -21.05 0.99
CA LYS A 622 21.09 -20.88 2.19
C LYS A 622 22.49 -21.47 1.97
N GLU A 623 22.59 -22.64 1.34
CA GLU A 623 23.86 -23.31 1.10
C GLU A 623 24.77 -22.55 0.13
N ILE A 624 24.20 -21.97 -0.93
CA ILE A 624 24.96 -21.21 -1.93
C ILE A 624 25.45 -19.88 -1.31
N ALA A 625 24.58 -19.18 -0.57
CA ALA A 625 24.95 -17.96 0.12
C ALA A 625 26.07 -18.20 1.12
N MET A 626 26.00 -19.29 1.92
CA MET A 626 27.01 -19.65 2.91
C MET A 626 28.39 -19.88 2.26
N LYS A 627 28.45 -20.68 1.18
CA LYS A 627 29.71 -20.91 0.44
C LYS A 627 30.31 -19.62 -0.11
N ASN A 628 29.46 -18.72 -0.61
CA ASN A 628 29.94 -17.43 -1.11
C ASN A 628 30.38 -16.52 0.04
N TYR A 629 29.73 -16.54 1.20
CA TYR A 629 30.13 -15.77 2.37
C TYR A 629 31.50 -16.20 2.89
N GLU A 630 31.75 -17.51 3.00
CA GLU A 630 33.04 -18.08 3.43
C GLU A 630 34.21 -17.69 2.51
N ARG A 631 33.92 -17.38 1.24
CA ARG A 631 34.90 -16.90 0.25
C ARG A 631 35.34 -15.45 0.51
N LEU A 632 34.48 -14.65 1.14
CA LEU A 632 34.74 -13.22 1.34
C LEU A 632 35.76 -12.99 2.45
N ASP A 633 36.50 -11.89 2.34
CA ASP A 633 37.40 -11.49 3.42
C ASP A 633 36.61 -11.05 4.66
N LYS A 634 37.31 -11.05 5.81
CA LYS A 634 36.71 -10.70 7.09
C LYS A 634 36.11 -9.29 7.07
N ALA A 635 36.78 -8.33 6.41
CA ALA A 635 36.30 -6.96 6.34
C ALA A 635 34.93 -6.87 5.63
N THR A 636 34.71 -7.66 4.59
CA THR A 636 33.43 -7.74 3.87
C THR A 636 32.38 -8.47 4.70
N GLN A 637 32.73 -9.58 5.36
CA GLN A 637 31.82 -10.31 6.25
C GLN A 637 31.36 -9.45 7.45
N ASP A 638 32.26 -8.64 8.00
CA ASP A 638 31.93 -7.75 9.11
C ASP A 638 30.87 -6.71 8.70
N LEU A 639 30.74 -6.41 7.39
CA LEU A 639 29.70 -5.49 6.91
C LEU A 639 28.27 -6.02 7.12
N ASP A 640 28.09 -7.33 7.19
CA ASP A 640 26.79 -7.98 7.41
C ASP A 640 26.46 -8.11 8.91
N LYS A 641 27.47 -8.03 9.79
CA LYS A 641 27.32 -8.19 11.24
C LYS A 641 27.16 -6.86 11.98
N GLU A 642 27.97 -5.85 11.64
CA GLU A 642 27.90 -4.51 12.23
C GLU A 642 26.50 -3.85 12.24
N PRO A 643 25.65 -4.00 11.22
CA PRO A 643 24.27 -3.49 11.22
C PRO A 643 23.43 -4.00 12.40
N MET A 644 23.69 -5.22 12.85
CA MET A 644 22.78 -5.95 13.74
C MET A 644 22.90 -5.50 15.19
N GLU A 645 24.11 -5.12 15.58
CA GLU A 645 24.33 -4.47 16.88
C GLU A 645 23.76 -3.05 16.90
N CYS A 646 23.80 -2.34 15.77
CA CYS A 646 23.11 -1.04 15.63
C CYS A 646 21.59 -1.18 15.87
N MET A 647 20.97 -2.24 15.32
CA MET A 647 19.54 -2.51 15.51
C MET A 647 19.15 -2.66 16.98
N LEU A 648 19.99 -3.24 17.84
CA LEU A 648 19.74 -3.33 19.29
C LEU A 648 19.56 -1.95 19.95
N SER A 649 20.41 -0.99 19.59
CA SER A 649 20.32 0.37 20.12
C SER A 649 19.11 1.11 19.53
N MET A 650 18.86 0.95 18.23
CA MET A 650 17.73 1.60 17.57
C MET A 650 16.37 1.11 18.07
N LEU A 651 16.18 -0.20 18.29
CA LEU A 651 14.92 -0.77 18.81
C LEU A 651 14.59 -0.23 20.20
N ARG A 652 15.60 -0.05 21.05
CA ARG A 652 15.45 0.57 22.38
C ARG A 652 15.06 2.04 22.27
N MET A 653 15.69 2.78 21.37
CA MET A 653 15.49 4.23 21.24
C MET A 653 14.17 4.63 20.58
N PHE A 654 13.87 4.03 19.43
CA PHE A 654 12.78 4.49 18.58
C PHE A 654 11.46 3.80 18.91
N ASP A 655 11.49 2.49 19.20
CA ASP A 655 10.28 1.70 19.48
C ASP A 655 10.11 1.33 20.96
N GLY A 656 11.09 1.61 21.82
CA GLY A 656 11.07 1.17 23.21
C GLY A 656 11.05 -0.36 23.38
N LEU A 657 11.44 -1.10 22.34
CA LEU A 657 11.39 -2.55 22.30
C LEU A 657 12.60 -3.15 23.01
N ARG A 658 12.36 -4.26 23.70
CA ARG A 658 13.38 -5.06 24.38
C ARG A 658 13.45 -6.45 23.75
N ILE A 659 14.66 -6.97 23.59
CA ILE A 659 14.90 -8.28 23.01
C ILE A 659 15.07 -9.31 24.12
N TYR A 660 14.44 -10.47 23.94
CA TYR A 660 14.44 -11.57 24.88
C TYR A 660 14.79 -12.88 24.19
N ARG A 661 15.38 -13.81 24.94
CA ARG A 661 15.75 -15.15 24.46
C ARG A 661 14.72 -16.18 24.86
N PHE A 662 14.34 -17.08 23.95
CA PHE A 662 13.51 -18.24 24.28
C PHE A 662 14.26 -19.21 25.19
N TYR A 663 13.57 -19.75 26.19
CA TYR A 663 14.12 -20.87 26.96
C TYR A 663 14.20 -22.12 26.09
N GLY A 664 15.40 -22.69 25.94
CA GLY A 664 15.61 -24.05 25.44
C GLY A 664 15.49 -24.26 23.92
N LYS A 665 15.87 -23.28 23.11
CA LYS A 665 16.05 -23.45 21.65
C LYS A 665 17.52 -23.55 21.27
#